data_AF-A0A523VH44-F1
#
_entry.id   AF-A0A523VH44-F1
#
_cell.length_a   1.000
_cell.length_b   1.000
_cell.length_c   1.000
_cell.angle_alpha   90.00
_cell.angle_beta   90.00
_cell.angle_gamma   90.00
#
_symmetry.space_group_name_H-M   'P 1'
#
loop_
_entity.id
_entity.type
_entity.pdbx_description
1 polymer ?
#
loop_
_entity_poly.entity_id
_entity_poly.type
_entity_poly.pdbx_seq_one_letter_code
_entity_poly.pdbx_strand_id
1 'polypeptide(L)'
;ERTINRKIKEAVLAYELEKRYPKKKILEKYINTVYFSHGNYGIETAAEAFFGKKVEKLKIEESALLAGLIRSPQRYSPWNHKDKALARRNLVLTKMRELGYISKIDTIKIKARPLKIKPPKPERRYPGAYFVEHVRHQMLTDKRFGETEQDRANNLYKGGLRIYTTISLSKQQMADNAIQTILNRSGDPSASLVSIDPKTGKVLAIAGGRDFFDQKNKHAKFNLATQSKRQTGSSFKVFVLTTAITQGITPYKTIDSSPGTLSLPGGGTWRVDNYTEGRGYGRITIRQGTIQSVNALYARLMLDVGAKNVVRIAKKMGIKSKLSPNPAIALGGLKYGVNAYEMASAMATLANEGTYIEPKTISKITDSNKKIIFSNKPRPKLVISPTVASTVTSILKDVMTRGTGRGANIGRPAAGKTGTAQSYRDAWFIGYTPDMATAVWVGHPHAQVAMLSVHGRRVTGGSFPASIWRQYMKEALAKTPKSKFPYSKYASRERTVQICNGTTDMQACNACPPGSTYSKTLHSSKTVLRQCNMHECEEETSKVPKVVGLSAKSAVRKLNAAGFEVVKKRKDSSRPTNIVLSQSPAGGTKVKRIRTVVIYISQKIETTTVPSVVGQSESEAASTLSSAGFKATVSYQSNPDQVGIVISQSPAGGSQAEENSIVSLIVGSQ
;
A
#
# COMPACT_ATOMS: atom_id res chain seq x y z
N GLU A 1 -3.83 -10.89 -35.37
CA GLU A 1 -3.42 -10.57 -36.75
C GLU A 1 -2.07 -11.17 -37.07
N ARG A 2 -1.84 -11.40 -38.36
CA ARG A 2 -0.71 -12.09 -38.98
C ARG A 2 0.18 -11.02 -39.64
N THR A 3 1.39 -10.77 -39.14
CA THR A 3 2.33 -9.92 -39.88
C THR A 3 2.96 -10.74 -41.01
N ILE A 4 3.08 -10.15 -42.21
CA ILE A 4 3.67 -10.80 -43.40
C ILE A 4 5.08 -11.34 -43.08
N ASN A 5 5.88 -10.55 -42.35
CA ASN A 5 7.22 -10.94 -41.89
C ASN A 5 7.24 -12.26 -41.10
N ARG A 6 6.23 -12.50 -40.26
CA ARG A 6 6.16 -13.76 -39.49
C ARG A 6 5.82 -14.94 -40.39
N LYS A 7 4.93 -14.74 -41.36
CA LYS A 7 4.57 -15.78 -42.34
C LYS A 7 5.76 -16.18 -43.21
N ILE A 8 6.59 -15.21 -43.58
CA ILE A 8 7.84 -15.46 -44.30
C ILE A 8 8.80 -16.28 -43.43
N LYS A 9 9.04 -15.89 -42.16
CA LYS A 9 9.88 -16.67 -41.23
C LYS A 9 9.35 -18.09 -40.99
N GLU A 10 8.04 -18.25 -40.80
CA GLU A 10 7.40 -19.57 -40.67
C GLU A 10 7.62 -20.42 -41.93
N ALA A 11 7.53 -19.83 -43.13
CA ALA A 11 7.75 -20.54 -44.40
C ALA A 11 9.20 -20.99 -44.57
N VAL A 12 10.18 -20.14 -44.24
CA VAL A 12 11.60 -20.49 -44.27
C VAL A 12 11.91 -21.63 -43.30
N LEU A 13 11.43 -21.52 -42.05
CA LEU A 13 11.61 -22.59 -41.04
C LEU A 13 10.92 -23.90 -41.44
N ALA A 14 9.75 -23.82 -42.09
CA ALA A 14 9.06 -25.00 -42.60
C ALA A 14 9.86 -25.69 -43.71
N TYR A 15 10.43 -24.90 -44.64
CA TYR A 15 11.31 -25.42 -45.69
C TYR A 15 12.58 -26.08 -45.12
N GLU A 16 13.23 -25.45 -44.14
CA GLU A 16 14.39 -26.05 -43.45
C GLU A 16 14.03 -27.35 -42.71
N LEU A 17 12.87 -27.39 -42.05
CA LEU A 17 12.39 -28.62 -41.40
C LEU A 17 12.13 -29.74 -42.40
N GLU A 18 11.58 -29.42 -43.57
CA GLU A 18 11.33 -30.39 -44.65
C GLU A 18 12.61 -30.90 -45.32
N LYS A 19 13.65 -30.07 -45.41
CA LYS A 19 14.98 -30.52 -45.83
C LYS A 19 15.62 -31.48 -44.83
N ARG A 20 15.37 -31.29 -43.54
CA ARG A 20 16.03 -32.05 -42.47
C ARG A 20 15.28 -33.31 -42.04
N TYR A 21 13.96 -33.35 -42.20
CA TYR A 21 13.12 -34.43 -41.72
C TYR A 21 12.06 -34.87 -42.74
N PRO A 22 11.82 -36.17 -42.90
CA PRO A 22 10.71 -36.67 -43.71
C PRO A 22 9.34 -36.16 -43.21
N LYS A 23 8.38 -36.00 -44.11
CA LYS A 23 7.00 -35.53 -43.79
C LYS A 23 6.35 -36.32 -42.64
N LYS A 24 6.53 -37.65 -42.62
CA LYS A 24 6.03 -38.51 -41.53
C LYS A 24 6.66 -38.13 -40.17
N LYS A 25 7.97 -37.86 -40.12
CA LYS A 25 8.68 -37.44 -38.90
C LYS A 25 8.23 -36.05 -38.44
N ILE A 26 7.97 -35.14 -39.38
CA ILE A 26 7.43 -33.80 -39.08
C ILE A 26 6.05 -33.93 -38.45
N LEU A 27 5.16 -34.73 -39.05
CA LEU A 27 3.82 -34.98 -38.51
C LEU A 27 3.87 -35.63 -37.12
N GLU A 28 4.72 -36.66 -36.94
CA GLU A 28 4.94 -37.32 -35.65
C GLU A 28 5.38 -36.31 -34.57
N LYS A 29 6.40 -35.48 -34.86
CA LYS A 29 6.84 -34.42 -33.94
C LYS A 29 5.73 -33.41 -33.67
N TYR A 30 4.94 -33.06 -34.68
CA TYR A 30 3.83 -32.12 -34.52
C TYR A 30 2.74 -32.67 -33.59
N ILE A 31 2.22 -33.88 -33.85
CA ILE A 31 1.12 -34.45 -33.07
C ILE A 31 1.55 -34.81 -31.65
N ASN A 32 2.83 -35.11 -31.41
CA ASN A 32 3.37 -35.35 -30.07
C ASN A 32 3.68 -34.08 -29.29
N THR A 33 3.67 -32.92 -29.93
CA THR A 33 3.93 -31.64 -29.27
C THR A 33 2.70 -30.74 -29.22
N VAL A 34 1.69 -30.91 -30.07
CA VAL A 34 0.53 -30.02 -30.12
C VAL A 34 -0.31 -30.07 -28.83
N TYR A 35 -0.91 -28.93 -28.49
CA TYR A 35 -1.74 -28.80 -27.30
C TYR A 35 -3.17 -29.26 -27.55
N PHE A 36 -3.71 -30.11 -26.68
CA PHE A 36 -5.07 -30.66 -26.78
C PHE A 36 -6.03 -30.20 -25.67
N SER A 37 -5.64 -29.17 -24.89
CA SER A 37 -6.38 -28.59 -23.75
C SER A 37 -6.01 -29.16 -22.38
N HIS A 38 -6.26 -28.38 -21.32
CA HIS A 38 -6.10 -28.73 -19.90
C HIS A 38 -4.74 -29.36 -19.53
N GLY A 39 -3.66 -28.82 -20.09
CA GLY A 39 -2.31 -29.33 -19.84
C GLY A 39 -1.93 -30.59 -20.63
N ASN A 40 -2.81 -31.12 -21.49
CA ASN A 40 -2.50 -32.29 -22.32
C ASN A 40 -1.72 -31.86 -23.57
N TYR A 41 -0.45 -32.28 -23.63
CA TYR A 41 0.44 -32.09 -24.77
C TYR A 41 0.77 -33.44 -25.40
N GLY A 42 0.65 -33.50 -26.71
CA GLY A 42 0.83 -34.74 -27.45
C GLY A 42 -0.45 -35.57 -27.53
N ILE A 43 -0.58 -36.28 -28.65
CA ILE A 43 -1.78 -37.04 -28.99
C ILE A 43 -2.01 -38.22 -28.03
N GLU A 44 -0.95 -38.88 -27.55
CA GLU A 44 -1.04 -39.99 -26.59
C GLU A 44 -1.60 -39.52 -25.24
N THR A 45 -1.03 -38.43 -24.69
CA THR A 45 -1.52 -37.81 -23.45
C THR A 45 -2.98 -37.41 -23.56
N ALA A 46 -3.39 -36.85 -24.71
CA ALA A 46 -4.77 -36.47 -24.96
C ALA A 46 -5.71 -37.69 -25.08
N ALA A 47 -5.25 -38.76 -25.72
CA ALA A 47 -5.98 -40.01 -25.84
C ALA A 47 -6.21 -40.66 -24.47
N GLU A 48 -5.18 -40.69 -23.62
CA GLU A 48 -5.31 -41.20 -22.25
C GLU A 48 -6.21 -40.29 -21.40
N ALA A 49 -6.05 -38.97 -21.50
CA ALA A 49 -6.82 -38.03 -20.69
C ALA A 49 -8.31 -38.04 -21.03
N PHE A 50 -8.67 -37.96 -22.32
CA PHE A 50 -10.07 -37.87 -22.73
C PHE A 50 -10.77 -39.22 -22.86
N PHE A 51 -10.06 -40.29 -23.19
CA PHE A 51 -10.66 -41.59 -23.47
C PHE A 51 -10.10 -42.73 -22.60
N GLY A 52 -8.95 -42.53 -21.95
CA GLY A 52 -8.25 -43.58 -21.20
C GLY A 52 -7.77 -44.72 -22.09
N LYS A 53 -7.33 -44.38 -23.30
CA LYS A 53 -6.87 -45.32 -24.33
C LYS A 53 -5.53 -44.88 -24.87
N LYS A 54 -4.74 -45.84 -25.35
CA LYS A 54 -3.60 -45.57 -26.23
C LYS A 54 -4.08 -45.00 -27.56
N VAL A 55 -3.27 -44.16 -28.22
CA VAL A 55 -3.64 -43.52 -29.50
C VAL A 55 -4.03 -44.53 -30.58
N GLU A 56 -3.37 -45.69 -30.61
CA GLU A 56 -3.62 -46.79 -31.55
C GLU A 56 -5.01 -47.42 -31.40
N LYS A 57 -5.64 -47.27 -30.23
CA LYS A 57 -6.97 -47.83 -29.92
C LYS A 57 -8.10 -46.82 -30.08
N LEU A 58 -7.81 -45.63 -30.63
CA LEU A 58 -8.82 -44.60 -30.84
C LEU A 58 -9.75 -44.97 -31.98
N LYS A 59 -11.05 -44.78 -31.74
CA LYS A 59 -12.07 -44.86 -32.78
C LYS A 59 -12.05 -43.59 -33.64
N ILE A 60 -12.62 -43.67 -34.83
CA ILE A 60 -12.63 -42.55 -35.78
C ILE A 60 -13.31 -41.29 -35.23
N GLU A 61 -14.37 -41.42 -34.43
CA GLU A 61 -15.00 -40.30 -33.73
C GLU A 61 -14.10 -39.64 -32.67
N GLU A 62 -13.23 -40.43 -32.04
CA GLU A 62 -12.29 -39.98 -31.00
C GLU A 62 -11.11 -39.27 -31.68
N SER A 63 -10.57 -39.84 -32.75
CA SER A 63 -9.55 -39.23 -33.61
C SER A 63 -10.05 -37.92 -34.25
N ALA A 64 -11.29 -37.90 -34.75
CA ALA A 64 -11.91 -36.70 -35.32
C ALA A 64 -12.09 -35.60 -34.27
N LEU A 65 -12.41 -35.96 -33.01
CA LEU A 65 -12.46 -34.99 -31.92
C LEU A 65 -11.07 -34.39 -31.68
N LEU A 66 -10.03 -35.21 -31.47
CA LEU A 66 -8.67 -34.74 -31.20
C LEU A 66 -8.14 -33.85 -32.34
N ALA A 67 -8.31 -34.26 -33.59
CA ALA A 67 -7.94 -33.44 -34.76
C ALA A 67 -8.71 -32.10 -34.78
N GLY A 68 -9.98 -32.12 -34.36
CA GLY A 68 -10.83 -30.93 -34.24
C GLY A 68 -10.36 -29.95 -33.16
N LEU A 69 -9.79 -30.45 -32.05
CA LEU A 69 -9.30 -29.66 -30.93
C LEU A 69 -8.11 -28.77 -31.32
N ILE A 70 -7.19 -29.26 -32.16
CA ILE A 70 -5.94 -28.57 -32.54
C ILE A 70 -6.16 -27.10 -32.93
N ARG A 71 -7.26 -26.79 -33.64
CA ARG A 71 -7.56 -25.42 -34.09
C ARG A 71 -7.79 -24.44 -32.94
N SER A 72 -8.45 -24.90 -31.86
CA SER A 72 -8.76 -24.07 -30.69
C SER A 72 -9.04 -24.96 -29.49
N PRO A 73 -7.99 -25.52 -28.85
CA PRO A 73 -8.14 -26.60 -27.88
C PRO A 73 -9.01 -26.23 -26.68
N GLN A 74 -8.92 -24.99 -26.21
CA GLN A 74 -9.70 -24.49 -25.08
C GLN A 74 -11.18 -24.29 -25.45
N ARG A 75 -11.46 -23.72 -26.63
CA ARG A 75 -12.83 -23.43 -27.10
C ARG A 75 -13.63 -24.71 -27.37
N TYR A 76 -12.94 -25.75 -27.83
CA TYR A 76 -13.54 -27.03 -28.20
C TYR A 76 -13.31 -28.12 -27.17
N SER A 77 -12.76 -27.80 -25.99
CA SER A 77 -12.49 -28.81 -24.96
C SER A 77 -13.78 -29.54 -24.54
N PRO A 78 -13.79 -30.88 -24.58
CA PRO A 78 -14.97 -31.67 -24.27
C PRO A 78 -15.36 -31.65 -22.78
N TRP A 79 -14.43 -31.31 -21.88
CA TRP A 79 -14.73 -31.19 -20.44
C TRP A 79 -15.53 -29.93 -20.10
N ASN A 80 -15.30 -28.83 -20.81
CA ASN A 80 -15.92 -27.55 -20.50
C ASN A 80 -17.01 -27.15 -21.52
N HIS A 81 -16.93 -27.64 -22.76
CA HIS A 81 -17.75 -27.18 -23.89
C HIS A 81 -18.21 -28.35 -24.76
N LYS A 82 -18.92 -29.32 -24.16
CA LYS A 82 -19.33 -30.58 -24.82
C LYS A 82 -20.04 -30.36 -26.16
N ASP A 83 -20.94 -29.39 -26.26
CA ASP A 83 -21.68 -29.13 -27.50
C ASP A 83 -20.80 -28.55 -28.61
N LYS A 84 -19.89 -27.62 -28.26
CA LYS A 84 -18.91 -27.07 -29.21
C LYS A 84 -17.92 -28.14 -29.66
N ALA A 85 -17.50 -29.00 -28.73
CA ALA A 85 -16.63 -30.14 -29.01
C ALA A 85 -17.32 -31.11 -29.99
N LEU A 86 -18.60 -31.41 -29.76
CA LEU A 86 -19.42 -32.30 -30.58
C LEU A 86 -19.60 -31.73 -31.99
N ALA A 87 -19.99 -30.47 -32.11
CA ALA A 87 -20.10 -29.78 -33.40
C ALA A 87 -18.75 -29.76 -34.14
N ARG A 88 -17.65 -29.56 -33.42
CA ARG A 88 -16.30 -29.54 -33.99
C ARG A 88 -15.87 -30.91 -34.50
N ARG A 89 -16.10 -31.98 -33.74
CA ARG A 89 -15.90 -33.38 -34.18
C ARG A 89 -16.71 -33.66 -35.45
N ASN A 90 -17.99 -33.29 -35.45
CA ASN A 90 -18.88 -33.53 -36.58
C ASN A 90 -18.44 -32.79 -37.85
N LEU A 91 -17.87 -31.59 -37.72
CA LEU A 91 -17.24 -30.89 -38.84
C LEU A 91 -16.03 -31.65 -39.39
N VAL A 92 -15.17 -32.20 -38.54
CA VAL A 92 -14.02 -33.01 -38.97
C VAL A 92 -14.50 -34.27 -39.71
N LEU A 93 -15.53 -34.95 -39.19
CA LEU A 93 -16.13 -36.11 -39.87
C LEU A 93 -16.70 -35.74 -41.25
N THR A 94 -17.36 -34.58 -41.39
CA THR A 94 -17.80 -34.10 -42.71
C THR A 94 -16.62 -33.94 -43.68
N LYS A 95 -15.50 -33.37 -43.20
CA LYS A 95 -14.29 -33.20 -44.02
C LYS A 95 -13.62 -34.51 -44.37
N MET A 96 -13.59 -35.47 -43.46
CA MET A 96 -13.08 -36.82 -43.76
C MET A 96 -13.89 -37.49 -44.87
N ARG A 97 -15.22 -37.35 -44.85
CA ARG A 97 -16.09 -37.83 -45.93
C ARG A 97 -15.81 -37.15 -47.26
N GLU A 98 -15.75 -35.81 -47.27
CA GLU A 98 -15.47 -35.02 -48.49
C GLU A 98 -14.12 -35.40 -49.13
N LEU A 99 -13.16 -35.84 -48.31
CA LEU A 99 -11.83 -36.29 -48.76
C LEU A 99 -11.76 -37.81 -49.02
N GLY A 100 -12.88 -38.54 -48.93
CA GLY A 100 -12.93 -39.97 -49.22
C GLY A 100 -12.42 -40.92 -48.14
N TYR A 101 -12.11 -40.42 -46.93
CA TYR A 101 -11.61 -41.26 -45.82
C TYR A 101 -12.71 -42.09 -45.12
N ILE A 102 -13.99 -41.70 -45.25
CA ILE A 102 -15.14 -42.43 -44.70
C ILE A 102 -16.36 -42.35 -45.61
N SER A 103 -17.23 -43.38 -45.57
CA SER A 103 -18.46 -43.42 -46.36
C SER A 103 -19.52 -42.43 -45.85
N LYS A 104 -20.50 -42.10 -46.71
CA LYS A 104 -21.66 -41.28 -46.34
C LYS A 104 -22.46 -41.91 -45.19
N ILE A 105 -22.66 -43.22 -45.24
CA ILE A 105 -23.42 -43.99 -44.24
C ILE A 105 -22.70 -43.96 -42.90
N ASP A 106 -21.39 -44.20 -42.87
CA ASP A 106 -20.60 -44.16 -41.64
C ASP A 106 -20.59 -42.76 -41.03
N THR A 107 -20.47 -41.72 -41.87
CA THR A 107 -20.51 -40.33 -41.40
C THR A 107 -21.80 -40.04 -40.64
N ILE A 108 -22.95 -40.47 -41.15
CA ILE A 108 -24.26 -40.27 -40.50
C ILE A 108 -24.30 -41.04 -39.18
N LYS A 109 -23.95 -42.34 -39.20
CA LYS A 109 -23.94 -43.21 -38.02
C LYS A 109 -23.02 -42.69 -36.91
N ILE A 110 -21.82 -42.24 -37.26
CA ILE A 110 -20.82 -41.78 -36.29
C ILE A 110 -21.20 -40.41 -35.72
N LYS A 111 -21.73 -39.49 -36.53
CA LYS A 111 -22.19 -38.16 -36.06
C LYS A 111 -23.30 -38.26 -35.02
N ALA A 112 -24.16 -39.27 -35.12
CA ALA A 112 -25.23 -39.52 -34.14
C ALA A 112 -24.70 -40.02 -32.78
N ARG A 113 -23.46 -40.53 -32.70
CA ARG A 113 -22.89 -41.01 -31.43
C ARG A 113 -22.55 -39.84 -30.50
N PRO A 114 -22.86 -39.93 -29.20
CA PRO A 114 -22.47 -38.91 -28.23
C PRO A 114 -20.95 -38.90 -27.98
N LEU A 115 -20.44 -37.82 -27.40
CA LEU A 115 -19.07 -37.79 -26.89
C LEU A 115 -18.98 -38.63 -25.60
N LYS A 116 -18.22 -39.74 -25.65
CA LYS A 116 -17.85 -40.55 -24.50
C LYS A 116 -16.48 -40.09 -23.99
N ILE A 117 -16.47 -39.26 -22.95
CA ILE A 117 -15.26 -38.59 -22.45
C ILE A 117 -15.08 -38.96 -20.98
N LYS A 118 -13.88 -39.42 -20.61
CA LYS A 118 -13.54 -39.70 -19.21
C LYS A 118 -13.54 -38.38 -18.41
N PRO A 119 -13.98 -38.41 -17.15
CA PRO A 119 -13.84 -37.25 -16.27
C PRO A 119 -12.36 -36.92 -16.06
N PRO A 120 -11.99 -35.64 -15.86
CA PRO A 120 -10.61 -35.26 -15.57
C PRO A 120 -10.14 -35.92 -14.27
N LYS A 121 -8.87 -36.37 -14.25
CA LYS A 121 -8.24 -36.88 -13.02
C LYS A 121 -8.21 -35.77 -11.95
N PRO A 122 -8.43 -36.07 -10.65
CA PRO A 122 -8.33 -35.09 -9.58
C PRO A 122 -6.95 -34.41 -9.57
N GLU A 123 -6.93 -33.08 -9.47
CA GLU A 123 -5.69 -32.34 -9.34
C GLU A 123 -5.04 -32.58 -7.97
N ARG A 124 -3.73 -32.84 -7.96
CA ARG A 124 -2.95 -32.90 -6.72
C ARG A 124 -3.00 -31.53 -6.03
N ARG A 125 -3.30 -31.50 -4.73
CA ARG A 125 -3.29 -30.28 -3.93
C ARG A 125 -1.85 -29.77 -3.74
N TYR A 126 -1.67 -28.44 -3.83
CA TYR A 126 -0.41 -27.74 -3.59
C TYR A 126 -0.67 -26.32 -3.06
N PRO A 127 0.27 -25.70 -2.32
CA PRO A 127 0.05 -24.39 -1.71
C PRO A 127 0.01 -23.26 -2.76
N GLY A 128 -0.76 -22.21 -2.48
CA GLY A 128 -0.79 -21.01 -3.32
C GLY A 128 -1.44 -21.21 -4.70
N ALA A 129 -2.38 -22.15 -4.84
CA ALA A 129 -3.00 -22.46 -6.14
C ALA A 129 -3.63 -21.25 -6.85
N TYR A 130 -4.29 -20.34 -6.13
CA TYR A 130 -4.80 -19.09 -6.71
C TYR A 130 -3.69 -18.16 -7.23
N PHE A 131 -2.54 -18.14 -6.58
CA PHE A 131 -1.36 -17.37 -7.03
C PHE A 131 -0.79 -17.99 -8.31
N VAL A 132 -0.62 -19.31 -8.32
CA VAL A 132 -0.12 -20.06 -9.49
C VAL A 132 -1.05 -19.87 -10.69
N GLU A 133 -2.36 -19.97 -10.47
CA GLU A 133 -3.37 -19.71 -11.50
C GLU A 133 -3.30 -18.27 -12.01
N HIS A 134 -3.07 -17.30 -11.13
CA HIS A 134 -2.87 -15.91 -11.54
C HIS A 134 -1.61 -15.73 -12.40
N VAL A 135 -0.49 -16.37 -12.04
CA VAL A 135 0.74 -16.39 -12.86
C VAL A 135 0.48 -17.06 -14.21
N ARG A 136 -0.24 -18.19 -14.23
CA ARG A 136 -0.63 -18.88 -15.46
C ARG A 136 -1.46 -17.98 -16.37
N HIS A 137 -2.47 -17.31 -15.82
CA HIS A 137 -3.28 -16.35 -16.55
C HIS A 137 -2.45 -15.18 -17.07
N GLN A 138 -1.52 -14.65 -16.27
CA GLN A 138 -0.59 -13.60 -16.71
C GLN A 138 0.25 -14.06 -17.91
N MET A 139 0.85 -15.26 -17.84
CA MET A 139 1.63 -15.85 -18.93
C MET A 139 0.81 -15.99 -20.22
N LEU A 140 -0.48 -16.28 -20.11
CA LEU A 140 -1.39 -16.49 -21.25
C LEU A 140 -2.00 -15.20 -21.80
N THR A 141 -1.92 -14.08 -21.09
CA THR A 141 -2.59 -12.82 -21.49
C THR A 141 -1.61 -11.68 -21.77
N ASP A 142 -0.44 -11.69 -21.16
CA ASP A 142 0.58 -10.67 -21.35
C ASP A 142 1.38 -10.93 -22.64
N LYS A 143 1.27 -9.99 -23.59
CA LYS A 143 1.93 -10.08 -24.90
C LYS A 143 3.45 -10.19 -24.81
N ARG A 144 4.07 -9.82 -23.68
CA ARG A 144 5.51 -9.97 -23.46
C ARG A 144 5.97 -11.44 -23.48
N PHE A 145 5.06 -12.40 -23.25
CA PHE A 145 5.38 -13.83 -23.26
C PHE A 145 5.06 -14.52 -24.58
N GLY A 146 4.62 -13.77 -25.59
CA GLY A 146 4.29 -14.27 -26.93
C GLY A 146 3.26 -13.38 -27.63
N GLU A 147 3.45 -13.18 -28.94
CA GLU A 147 2.62 -12.29 -29.74
C GLU A 147 1.16 -12.78 -29.80
N THR A 148 0.96 -14.07 -30.09
CA THR A 148 -0.36 -14.69 -30.13
C THR A 148 -0.66 -15.52 -28.89
N GLU A 149 -1.94 -15.78 -28.65
CA GLU A 149 -2.38 -16.68 -27.57
C GLU A 149 -1.76 -18.08 -27.72
N GLN A 150 -1.66 -18.57 -28.95
CA GLN A 150 -1.05 -19.86 -29.23
C GLN A 150 0.46 -19.85 -28.92
N ASP A 151 1.17 -18.76 -29.23
CA ASP A 151 2.59 -18.64 -28.90
C ASP A 151 2.79 -18.62 -27.38
N ARG A 152 1.96 -17.87 -26.64
CA ARG A 152 2.01 -17.84 -25.17
C ARG A 152 1.74 -19.20 -24.56
N ALA A 153 0.75 -19.93 -25.07
CA ALA A 153 0.48 -21.30 -24.64
C ALA A 153 1.66 -22.22 -24.97
N ASN A 154 2.19 -22.17 -26.19
CA ASN A 154 3.34 -22.98 -26.59
C ASN A 154 4.57 -22.69 -25.70
N ASN A 155 4.88 -21.42 -25.43
CA ASN A 155 5.98 -21.02 -24.58
C ASN A 155 5.79 -21.53 -23.15
N LEU A 156 4.62 -21.30 -22.56
CA LEU A 156 4.32 -21.67 -21.18
C LEU A 156 4.45 -23.18 -20.93
N TYR A 157 3.95 -23.99 -21.86
CA TYR A 157 3.79 -25.42 -21.60
C TYR A 157 4.75 -26.33 -22.40
N LYS A 158 5.36 -25.85 -23.49
CA LYS A 158 6.36 -26.62 -24.27
C LYS A 158 7.78 -26.08 -24.15
N GLY A 159 7.95 -24.82 -23.77
CA GLY A 159 9.25 -24.14 -23.80
C GLY A 159 10.26 -24.59 -22.74
N GLY A 160 9.91 -25.57 -21.89
CA GLY A 160 10.75 -26.00 -20.77
C GLY A 160 11.05 -24.88 -19.76
N LEU A 161 10.15 -23.89 -19.67
CA LEU A 161 10.37 -22.68 -18.89
C LEU A 161 10.41 -22.99 -17.39
N ARG A 162 11.37 -22.38 -16.69
CA ARG A 162 11.38 -22.31 -15.22
C ARG A 162 10.93 -20.92 -14.81
N ILE A 163 9.74 -20.84 -14.20
CA ILE A 163 9.12 -19.59 -13.76
C ILE A 163 9.37 -19.41 -12.27
N TYR A 164 10.16 -18.39 -11.93
CA TYR A 164 10.42 -18.00 -10.55
C TYR A 164 9.42 -16.92 -10.15
N THR A 165 8.68 -17.16 -9.08
CA THR A 165 7.61 -16.27 -8.63
C THR A 165 8.05 -15.43 -7.44
N THR A 166 7.16 -14.55 -6.96
CA THR A 166 7.39 -13.71 -5.78
C THR A 166 6.67 -14.21 -4.53
N ILE A 167 5.90 -15.29 -4.63
CA ILE A 167 5.12 -15.83 -3.52
C ILE A 167 6.03 -16.19 -2.36
N SER A 168 5.59 -15.85 -1.15
CA SER A 168 6.18 -16.35 0.09
C SER A 168 5.25 -17.41 0.64
N LEU A 169 5.64 -18.69 0.54
CA LEU A 169 4.77 -19.80 0.98
C LEU A 169 4.36 -19.68 2.46
N SER A 170 5.26 -19.21 3.33
CA SER A 170 4.92 -18.96 4.73
C SER A 170 3.85 -17.88 4.89
N LYS A 171 3.96 -16.75 4.17
CA LYS A 171 2.94 -15.70 4.20
C LYS A 171 1.64 -16.14 3.52
N GLN A 172 1.72 -16.96 2.47
CA GLN A 172 0.53 -17.53 1.85
C GLN A 172 -0.23 -18.39 2.86
N GLN A 173 0.46 -19.29 3.59
CA GLN A 173 -0.15 -20.09 4.62
C GLN A 173 -0.77 -19.24 5.74
N MET A 174 -0.09 -18.18 6.18
CA MET A 174 -0.64 -17.23 7.17
C MET A 174 -1.91 -16.53 6.67
N ALA A 175 -1.99 -16.21 5.37
CA ALA A 175 -3.18 -15.60 4.78
C ALA A 175 -4.35 -16.59 4.75
N ASP A 176 -4.09 -17.82 4.32
CA ASP A 176 -5.10 -18.89 4.25
C ASP A 176 -5.61 -19.24 5.66
N ASN A 177 -4.69 -19.37 6.64
CA ASN A 177 -5.02 -19.59 8.05
C ASN A 177 -5.86 -18.44 8.62
N ALA A 178 -5.47 -17.17 8.40
CA ALA A 178 -6.22 -16.03 8.92
C ALA A 178 -7.67 -15.99 8.42
N ILE A 179 -7.92 -16.38 7.17
CA ILE A 179 -9.27 -16.49 6.62
C ILE A 179 -10.00 -17.68 7.26
N GLN A 180 -9.38 -18.86 7.29
CA GLN A 180 -10.00 -20.09 7.80
C GLN A 180 -10.30 -20.03 9.29
N THR A 181 -9.45 -19.40 10.10
CA THR A 181 -9.68 -19.21 11.54
C THR A 181 -10.86 -18.27 11.80
N ILE A 182 -10.98 -17.19 11.03
CA ILE A 182 -11.96 -16.14 11.28
C ILE A 182 -13.33 -16.44 10.65
N LEU A 183 -13.35 -17.14 9.52
CA LEU A 183 -14.56 -17.56 8.79
C LEU A 183 -14.58 -19.10 8.68
N ASN A 184 -14.77 -19.75 9.84
CA ASN A 184 -14.63 -21.20 10.01
C ASN A 184 -15.96 -21.98 9.94
N ARG A 185 -17.11 -21.33 9.74
CA ARG A 185 -18.41 -22.00 9.77
C ARG A 185 -18.93 -22.29 8.36
N SER A 186 -19.71 -23.37 8.26
CA SER A 186 -20.51 -23.62 7.06
C SER A 186 -21.46 -22.44 6.82
N GLY A 187 -21.62 -22.03 5.57
CA GLY A 187 -22.46 -20.89 5.20
C GLY A 187 -21.86 -19.50 5.40
N ASP A 188 -20.67 -19.37 6.01
CA ASP A 188 -19.99 -18.07 6.14
C ASP A 188 -19.79 -17.39 4.74
N PRO A 189 -19.59 -16.08 4.68
CA PRO A 189 -19.15 -15.43 3.45
C PRO A 189 -17.75 -15.92 3.03
N SER A 190 -17.36 -15.63 1.79
CA SER A 190 -15.98 -15.84 1.35
C SER A 190 -15.13 -14.60 1.65
N ALA A 191 -13.82 -14.78 1.66
CA ALA A 191 -12.86 -13.69 1.76
C ALA A 191 -11.81 -13.76 0.66
N SER A 192 -11.16 -12.63 0.40
CA SER A 192 -9.97 -12.56 -0.43
C SER A 192 -8.94 -11.64 0.21
N LEU A 193 -7.66 -11.96 0.05
CA LEU A 193 -6.54 -11.21 0.61
C LEU A 193 -5.42 -11.10 -0.43
N VAL A 194 -4.88 -9.89 -0.59
CA VAL A 194 -3.64 -9.66 -1.34
C VAL A 194 -2.68 -8.87 -0.48
N SER A 195 -1.42 -9.33 -0.44
CA SER A 195 -0.34 -8.69 0.30
C SER A 195 0.86 -8.39 -0.61
N ILE A 196 1.37 -7.17 -0.51
CA ILE A 196 2.40 -6.61 -1.39
C ILE A 196 3.51 -5.99 -0.54
N ASP A 197 4.76 -6.25 -0.92
CA ASP A 197 5.92 -5.48 -0.46
C ASP A 197 5.94 -4.11 -1.18
N PRO A 198 5.73 -2.99 -0.47
CA PRO A 198 5.62 -1.67 -1.07
C PRO A 198 6.93 -1.18 -1.70
N LYS A 199 8.10 -1.65 -1.22
CA LYS A 199 9.42 -1.19 -1.69
C LYS A 199 9.83 -1.87 -3.00
N THR A 200 9.31 -3.07 -3.25
CA THR A 200 9.72 -3.88 -4.41
C THR A 200 8.59 -4.18 -5.40
N GLY A 201 7.33 -3.97 -4.99
CA GLY A 201 6.13 -4.37 -5.74
C GLY A 201 5.91 -5.89 -5.77
N LYS A 202 6.69 -6.68 -5.03
CA LYS A 202 6.51 -8.14 -4.98
C LYS A 202 5.17 -8.48 -4.32
N VAL A 203 4.34 -9.25 -5.00
CA VAL A 203 3.12 -9.82 -4.42
C VAL A 203 3.52 -11.06 -3.63
N LEU A 204 3.27 -11.03 -2.32
CA LEU A 204 3.76 -12.03 -1.38
C LEU A 204 2.73 -13.14 -1.12
N ALA A 205 1.44 -12.81 -1.18
CA ALA A 205 0.34 -13.74 -0.97
C ALA A 205 -0.90 -13.30 -1.76
N ILE A 206 -1.64 -14.28 -2.30
CA ILE A 206 -2.96 -14.12 -2.93
C ILE A 206 -3.86 -15.24 -2.41
N ALA A 207 -4.80 -14.90 -1.53
CA ALA A 207 -5.91 -15.78 -1.15
C ALA A 207 -7.13 -15.40 -1.97
N GLY A 208 -7.57 -16.29 -2.86
CA GLY A 208 -8.60 -16.04 -3.87
C GLY A 208 -9.95 -16.69 -3.59
N GLY A 209 -10.11 -17.43 -2.49
CA GLY A 209 -11.31 -18.18 -2.15
C GLY A 209 -11.02 -19.23 -1.07
N ARG A 210 -12.03 -20.05 -0.75
CA ARG A 210 -11.95 -21.02 0.37
C ARG A 210 -11.10 -22.24 0.06
N ASP A 211 -11.37 -22.87 -1.08
CA ASP A 211 -10.68 -24.06 -1.53
C ASP A 211 -10.64 -24.07 -3.05
N PHE A 212 -9.44 -23.98 -3.61
CA PHE A 212 -9.21 -24.00 -5.05
C PHE A 212 -9.52 -25.37 -5.68
N PHE A 213 -9.33 -26.43 -4.90
CA PHE A 213 -9.42 -27.82 -5.37
C PHE A 213 -10.78 -28.46 -5.09
N ASP A 214 -11.76 -27.69 -4.61
CA ASP A 214 -13.13 -28.18 -4.41
C ASP A 214 -13.79 -28.53 -5.74
N GLN A 215 -13.98 -29.82 -5.98
CA GLN A 215 -14.58 -30.34 -7.20
C GLN A 215 -16.10 -30.18 -7.25
N LYS A 216 -16.76 -29.99 -6.09
CA LYS A 216 -18.21 -29.80 -6.00
C LYS A 216 -18.59 -28.36 -6.34
N ASN A 217 -17.68 -27.41 -6.12
CA ASN A 217 -17.88 -26.01 -6.45
C ASN A 217 -17.32 -25.66 -7.84
N LYS A 218 -18.21 -25.51 -8.83
CA LYS A 218 -17.87 -25.08 -10.20
C LYS A 218 -17.12 -23.74 -10.30
N HIS A 219 -17.14 -22.94 -9.23
CA HIS A 219 -16.46 -21.64 -9.14
C HIS A 219 -15.24 -21.65 -8.21
N ALA A 220 -14.81 -22.80 -7.69
CA ALA A 220 -13.65 -22.92 -6.80
C ALA A 220 -12.39 -22.24 -7.35
N LYS A 221 -12.16 -22.34 -8.66
CA LYS A 221 -10.98 -21.78 -9.33
C LYS A 221 -11.11 -20.27 -9.66
N PHE A 222 -12.28 -19.66 -9.45
CA PHE A 222 -12.47 -18.23 -9.66
C PHE A 222 -11.73 -17.45 -8.56
N ASN A 223 -10.76 -16.62 -8.96
CA ASN A 223 -9.90 -15.93 -8.01
C ASN A 223 -10.53 -14.60 -7.58
N LEU A 224 -11.14 -14.58 -6.39
CA LEU A 224 -11.83 -13.42 -5.85
C LEU A 224 -10.90 -12.22 -5.64
N ALA A 225 -9.63 -12.46 -5.33
CA ALA A 225 -8.64 -11.40 -5.11
C ALA A 225 -8.28 -10.63 -6.39
N THR A 226 -8.33 -11.26 -7.56
CA THR A 226 -7.82 -10.69 -8.82
C THR A 226 -8.86 -10.54 -9.92
N GLN A 227 -9.96 -11.30 -9.87
CA GLN A 227 -11.00 -11.32 -10.90
C GLN A 227 -12.31 -10.70 -10.41
N SER A 228 -12.60 -10.74 -9.11
CA SER A 228 -13.86 -10.22 -8.58
C SER A 228 -13.83 -8.71 -8.41
N LYS A 229 -14.68 -8.02 -9.17
CA LYS A 229 -14.86 -6.57 -9.03
C LYS A 229 -16.03 -6.30 -8.09
N ARG A 230 -15.77 -5.56 -7.01
CA ARG A 230 -16.71 -5.34 -5.91
C ARG A 230 -16.83 -3.87 -5.56
N GLN A 231 -17.94 -3.51 -4.91
CA GLN A 231 -18.12 -2.17 -4.38
C GLN A 231 -17.19 -1.99 -3.19
N THR A 232 -16.40 -0.91 -3.18
CA THR A 232 -15.39 -0.65 -2.13
C THR A 232 -15.99 -0.05 -0.87
N GLY A 233 -17.21 0.50 -0.98
CA GLY A 233 -17.80 1.35 0.05
C GLY A 233 -16.86 2.49 0.46
N SER A 234 -16.90 2.82 1.74
CA SER A 234 -16.08 3.87 2.36
C SER A 234 -14.55 3.70 2.24
N SER A 235 -14.03 2.56 1.77
CA SER A 235 -12.58 2.44 1.55
C SER A 235 -12.10 3.31 0.38
N PHE A 236 -12.99 3.68 -0.55
CA PHE A 236 -12.69 4.60 -1.65
C PHE A 236 -12.37 6.03 -1.19
N LYS A 237 -12.79 6.40 0.02
CA LYS A 237 -12.51 7.71 0.64
C LYS A 237 -11.02 8.03 0.71
N VAL A 238 -10.14 7.02 0.70
CA VAL A 238 -8.69 7.22 0.63
C VAL A 238 -8.29 7.99 -0.63
N PHE A 239 -8.91 7.72 -1.78
CA PHE A 239 -8.61 8.43 -3.03
C PHE A 239 -9.15 9.86 -3.02
N VAL A 240 -10.32 10.09 -2.43
CA VAL A 240 -10.89 11.43 -2.25
C VAL A 240 -9.99 12.27 -1.35
N LEU A 241 -9.58 11.71 -0.20
CA LEU A 241 -8.65 12.35 0.73
C LEU A 241 -7.32 12.66 0.05
N THR A 242 -6.74 11.70 -0.66
CA THR A 242 -5.46 11.89 -1.35
C THR A 242 -5.56 13.00 -2.40
N THR A 243 -6.66 13.06 -3.16
CA THR A 243 -6.94 14.15 -4.12
C THR A 243 -7.03 15.50 -3.41
N ALA A 244 -7.79 15.60 -2.32
CA ALA A 244 -7.95 16.83 -1.55
C ALA A 244 -6.61 17.37 -1.06
N ILE A 245 -5.79 16.53 -0.42
CA ILE A 245 -4.47 16.94 0.07
C ILE A 245 -3.53 17.30 -1.10
N THR A 246 -3.63 16.59 -2.24
CA THR A 246 -2.86 16.91 -3.45
C THR A 246 -3.21 18.30 -4.01
N GLN A 247 -4.48 18.71 -3.89
CA GLN A 247 -4.95 20.04 -4.30
C GLN A 247 -4.67 21.12 -3.25
N GLY A 248 -3.91 20.83 -2.19
CA GLY A 248 -3.56 21.80 -1.15
C GLY A 248 -4.63 21.99 -0.07
N ILE A 249 -5.74 21.25 -0.12
CA ILE A 249 -6.77 21.32 0.94
C ILE A 249 -6.17 20.75 2.23
N THR A 250 -6.19 21.54 3.29
CA THR A 250 -5.63 21.13 4.57
C THR A 250 -6.54 20.09 5.25
N PRO A 251 -5.99 19.13 6.03
CA PRO A 251 -6.80 18.17 6.76
C PRO A 251 -7.65 18.78 7.88
N TYR A 252 -7.44 20.06 8.19
CA TYR A 252 -8.20 20.81 9.19
C TYR A 252 -9.29 21.71 8.59
N LYS A 253 -9.46 21.73 7.25
CA LYS A 253 -10.63 22.36 6.64
C LYS A 253 -11.88 21.73 7.26
N THR A 254 -12.76 22.55 7.82
CA THR A 254 -14.02 22.08 8.39
C THR A 254 -15.08 22.03 7.30
N ILE A 255 -15.83 20.94 7.27
CA ILE A 255 -16.91 20.70 6.31
C ILE A 255 -18.13 20.24 7.13
N ASP A 256 -19.31 20.70 6.71
CA ASP A 256 -20.57 20.24 7.27
C ASP A 256 -20.72 18.72 7.09
N SER A 257 -20.99 18.03 8.19
CA SER A 257 -21.17 16.58 8.23
C SER A 257 -22.62 16.14 8.34
N SER A 258 -23.57 17.07 8.27
CA SER A 258 -25.00 16.78 8.38
C SER A 258 -25.50 16.06 7.12
N PRO A 259 -26.34 15.02 7.26
CA PRO A 259 -27.06 14.44 6.14
C PRO A 259 -27.88 15.48 5.39
N GLY A 260 -28.18 15.19 4.14
CA GLY A 260 -28.94 16.11 3.33
C GLY A 260 -28.91 15.77 1.85
N THR A 261 -29.60 16.61 1.09
CA THR A 261 -29.68 16.53 -0.37
C THR A 261 -28.70 17.54 -0.95
N LEU A 262 -27.73 17.05 -1.72
CA LEU A 262 -26.70 17.88 -2.36
C LEU A 262 -27.03 18.08 -3.84
N SER A 263 -26.90 19.32 -4.33
CA SER A 263 -26.99 19.60 -5.76
C SER A 263 -25.76 19.07 -6.50
N LEU A 264 -25.96 18.45 -7.66
CA LEU A 264 -24.88 17.89 -8.46
C LEU A 264 -24.45 18.83 -9.60
N PRO A 265 -23.15 18.89 -9.94
CA PRO A 265 -22.69 19.57 -11.14
C PRO A 265 -23.31 18.95 -12.38
N GLY A 266 -23.97 19.76 -13.22
CA GLY A 266 -24.68 19.30 -14.42
C GLY A 266 -26.16 18.94 -14.20
N GLY A 267 -26.72 19.23 -13.02
CA GLY A 267 -28.14 19.04 -12.72
C GLY A 267 -28.43 17.79 -11.89
N GLY A 268 -29.58 17.81 -11.20
CA GLY A 268 -30.03 16.75 -10.30
C GLY A 268 -29.52 16.88 -8.86
N THR A 269 -29.98 15.97 -8.00
CA THR A 269 -29.67 15.99 -6.57
C THR A 269 -29.20 14.62 -6.07
N TRP A 270 -28.46 14.62 -4.97
CA TRP A 270 -27.95 13.41 -4.32
C TRP A 270 -28.22 13.45 -2.83
N ARG A 271 -29.12 12.58 -2.37
CA ARG A 271 -29.38 12.38 -0.94
C ARG A 271 -28.26 11.53 -0.31
N VAL A 272 -27.69 12.02 0.79
CA VAL A 272 -26.60 11.36 1.51
C VAL A 272 -26.90 11.27 2.99
N ASP A 273 -26.86 10.04 3.50
CA ASP A 273 -27.03 9.72 4.92
C ASP A 273 -25.73 9.20 5.55
N ASN A 274 -25.56 9.49 6.85
CA ASN A 274 -24.46 8.97 7.66
C ASN A 274 -24.79 7.60 8.26
N TYR A 275 -23.75 6.86 8.65
CA TYR A 275 -23.91 5.51 9.23
C TYR A 275 -24.61 5.50 10.60
N THR A 276 -24.33 6.49 11.45
CA THR A 276 -24.91 6.63 12.80
C THR A 276 -26.29 7.29 12.74
N GLU A 277 -27.31 6.52 12.35
CA GLU A 277 -28.73 6.90 12.44
C GLU A 277 -29.06 8.30 11.88
N GLY A 278 -28.39 8.71 10.79
CA GLY A 278 -28.66 10.02 10.17
C GLY A 278 -28.27 11.24 11.02
N ARG A 279 -27.45 11.10 12.07
CA ARG A 279 -26.96 12.26 12.84
C ARG A 279 -25.70 12.85 12.20
N GLY A 280 -25.63 14.19 12.19
CA GLY A 280 -24.42 14.95 11.85
C GLY A 280 -23.55 15.19 13.09
N TYR A 281 -22.26 15.43 12.89
CA TYR A 281 -21.33 15.88 13.94
C TYR A 281 -21.14 17.41 13.91
N GLY A 282 -22.08 18.14 13.30
CA GLY A 282 -21.90 19.55 12.95
C GLY A 282 -20.78 19.76 11.93
N ARG A 283 -20.03 20.86 12.03
CA ARG A 283 -18.86 21.11 11.18
C ARG A 283 -17.63 20.45 11.77
N ILE A 284 -17.06 19.46 11.08
CA ILE A 284 -15.86 18.74 11.54
C ILE A 284 -14.73 18.84 10.53
N THR A 285 -13.50 18.60 10.97
CA THR A 285 -12.32 18.59 10.10
C THR A 285 -12.35 17.39 9.14
N ILE A 286 -11.69 17.50 7.99
CA ILE A 286 -11.47 16.36 7.08
C ILE A 286 -10.79 15.20 7.81
N ARG A 287 -9.82 15.47 8.71
CA ARG A 287 -9.19 14.44 9.55
C ARG A 287 -10.24 13.70 10.39
N GLN A 288 -11.09 14.41 11.14
CA GLN A 288 -12.14 13.79 11.95
C GLN A 288 -13.16 13.03 11.09
N GLY A 289 -13.57 13.62 9.96
CA GLY A 289 -14.46 12.98 8.99
C GLY A 289 -13.86 11.68 8.42
N THR A 290 -12.54 11.60 8.27
CA THR A 290 -11.83 10.38 7.86
C THR A 290 -11.82 9.34 8.98
N ILE A 291 -11.49 9.75 10.21
CA ILE A 291 -11.42 8.89 11.41
C ILE A 291 -12.76 8.20 11.67
N GLN A 292 -13.85 8.96 11.60
CA GLN A 292 -15.22 8.48 11.81
C GLN A 292 -15.89 7.99 10.52
N SER A 293 -15.20 8.10 9.38
CA SER A 293 -15.69 7.68 8.07
C SER A 293 -17.05 8.29 7.70
N VAL A 294 -17.25 9.57 7.97
CA VAL A 294 -18.52 10.31 7.75
C VAL A 294 -18.85 10.41 6.26
N ASN A 295 -20.08 10.12 5.86
CA ASN A 295 -20.49 10.09 4.44
C ASN A 295 -20.76 11.49 3.92
N ALA A 296 -21.56 12.28 4.64
CA ALA A 296 -22.02 13.58 4.18
C ALA A 296 -20.87 14.58 3.98
N LEU A 297 -19.83 14.52 4.82
CA LEU A 297 -18.58 15.28 4.64
C LEU A 297 -17.85 14.87 3.35
N TYR A 298 -17.72 13.57 3.10
CA TYR A 298 -17.00 13.06 1.93
C TYR A 298 -17.76 13.27 0.62
N ALA A 299 -19.09 13.31 0.68
CA ALA A 299 -19.92 13.68 -0.45
C ALA A 299 -19.66 15.14 -0.85
N ARG A 300 -19.68 16.07 0.12
CA ARG A 300 -19.33 17.48 -0.12
C ARG A 300 -17.88 17.64 -0.58
N LEU A 301 -16.93 16.97 0.08
CA LEU A 301 -15.52 17.00 -0.32
C LEU A 301 -15.31 16.46 -1.75
N MET A 302 -16.07 15.46 -2.19
CA MET A 302 -16.03 14.97 -3.55
C MET A 302 -16.48 16.01 -4.57
N LEU A 303 -17.52 16.79 -4.23
CA LEU A 303 -17.98 17.89 -5.09
C LEU A 303 -16.90 18.98 -5.17
N ASP A 304 -16.23 19.31 -4.06
CA ASP A 304 -15.12 20.26 -4.04
C ASP A 304 -13.95 19.82 -4.93
N VAL A 305 -13.49 18.56 -4.82
CA VAL A 305 -12.26 18.12 -5.50
C VAL A 305 -12.47 17.61 -6.92
N GLY A 306 -13.71 17.25 -7.26
CA GLY A 306 -14.14 16.75 -8.57
C GLY A 306 -13.84 15.26 -8.80
N ALA A 307 -14.87 14.50 -9.19
CA ALA A 307 -14.78 13.05 -9.41
C ALA A 307 -13.76 12.63 -10.49
N LYS A 308 -13.56 13.45 -11.53
CA LYS A 308 -12.53 13.20 -12.57
C LYS A 308 -11.11 13.19 -11.97
N ASN A 309 -10.83 14.12 -11.05
CA ASN A 309 -9.53 14.20 -10.38
C ASN A 309 -9.31 13.00 -9.45
N VAL A 310 -10.35 12.58 -8.73
CA VAL A 310 -10.29 11.38 -7.87
C VAL A 310 -10.01 10.12 -8.69
N VAL A 311 -10.69 9.94 -9.83
CA VAL A 311 -10.42 8.83 -10.74
C VAL A 311 -8.97 8.88 -11.23
N ARG A 312 -8.45 10.05 -11.61
CA ARG A 312 -7.05 10.20 -12.05
C ARG A 312 -6.06 9.79 -10.95
N ILE A 313 -6.29 10.19 -9.70
CA ILE A 313 -5.46 9.81 -8.56
C ILE A 313 -5.55 8.31 -8.28
N ALA A 314 -6.75 7.73 -8.27
CA ALA A 314 -6.93 6.28 -8.09
C ALA A 314 -6.20 5.46 -9.17
N LYS A 315 -6.27 5.89 -10.44
CA LYS A 315 -5.53 5.28 -11.55
C LYS A 315 -4.01 5.38 -11.34
N LYS A 316 -3.51 6.57 -10.97
CA LYS A 316 -2.09 6.81 -10.68
C LYS A 316 -1.56 5.91 -9.56
N MET A 317 -2.40 5.63 -8.55
CA MET A 317 -2.05 4.77 -7.41
C MET A 317 -2.13 3.26 -7.73
N GLY A 318 -2.63 2.85 -8.90
CA GLY A 318 -2.59 1.45 -9.32
C GLY A 318 -3.94 0.78 -9.56
N ILE A 319 -5.06 1.53 -9.50
CA ILE A 319 -6.36 0.99 -9.95
C ILE A 319 -6.36 0.89 -11.48
N LYS A 320 -6.55 -0.31 -12.02
CA LYS A 320 -6.62 -0.59 -13.47
C LYS A 320 -8.06 -0.72 -13.99
N SER A 321 -8.99 -1.15 -13.15
CA SER A 321 -10.43 -1.29 -13.39
C SER A 321 -11.05 0.00 -13.88
N LYS A 322 -12.05 -0.09 -14.76
CA LYS A 322 -12.77 1.08 -15.29
C LYS A 322 -13.53 1.77 -14.15
N LEU A 323 -13.29 3.07 -13.97
CA LEU A 323 -13.95 3.90 -12.97
C LEU A 323 -14.79 4.96 -13.69
N SER A 324 -16.06 5.09 -13.29
CA SER A 324 -16.91 6.18 -13.76
C SER A 324 -16.68 7.40 -12.88
N PRO A 325 -16.37 8.59 -13.43
CA PRO A 325 -16.13 9.80 -12.66
C PRO A 325 -17.45 10.44 -12.20
N ASN A 326 -18.24 9.72 -11.39
CA ASN A 326 -19.45 10.22 -10.75
C ASN A 326 -19.17 10.54 -9.26
N PRO A 327 -19.89 11.48 -8.62
CA PRO A 327 -19.67 11.82 -7.22
C PRO A 327 -19.92 10.66 -6.23
N ALA A 328 -20.88 9.76 -6.54
CA ALA A 328 -21.21 8.63 -5.67
C ALA A 328 -20.04 7.65 -5.45
N ILE A 329 -19.02 7.66 -6.32
CA ILE A 329 -17.78 6.89 -6.14
C ILE A 329 -17.09 7.21 -4.79
N ALA A 330 -17.30 8.41 -4.23
CA ALA A 330 -16.78 8.80 -2.91
C ALA A 330 -17.20 7.85 -1.79
N LEU A 331 -18.42 7.31 -1.91
CA LEU A 331 -19.02 6.38 -0.95
C LEU A 331 -18.97 4.94 -1.47
N GLY A 332 -18.19 4.73 -2.54
CA GLY A 332 -17.99 3.43 -3.17
C GLY A 332 -19.04 3.06 -4.21
N GLY A 333 -19.85 4.00 -4.73
CA GLY A 333 -20.83 3.80 -5.80
C GLY A 333 -20.20 3.58 -7.19
N LEU A 334 -19.47 2.49 -7.35
CA LEU A 334 -18.75 2.12 -8.57
C LEU A 334 -19.71 1.43 -9.56
N LYS A 335 -19.66 1.78 -10.85
CA LYS A 335 -20.42 1.03 -11.87
C LYS A 335 -19.89 -0.40 -12.06
N TYR A 336 -18.58 -0.58 -12.00
CA TYR A 336 -17.92 -1.86 -12.31
C TYR A 336 -17.27 -2.53 -11.09
N GLY A 337 -16.92 -1.79 -10.05
CA GLY A 337 -16.15 -2.28 -8.91
C GLY A 337 -14.64 -2.37 -9.16
N VAL A 338 -13.89 -2.74 -8.12
CA VAL A 338 -12.43 -3.03 -8.16
C VAL A 338 -12.14 -4.32 -7.36
N ASN A 339 -10.94 -4.89 -7.51
CA ASN A 339 -10.54 -6.10 -6.79
C ASN A 339 -9.50 -5.83 -5.68
N ALA A 340 -9.23 -6.84 -4.84
CA ALA A 340 -8.29 -6.72 -3.72
C ALA A 340 -6.84 -6.48 -4.17
N TYR A 341 -6.44 -7.05 -5.30
CA TYR A 341 -5.11 -6.84 -5.88
C TYR A 341 -4.84 -5.36 -6.18
N GLU A 342 -5.80 -4.69 -6.79
CA GLU A 342 -5.73 -3.26 -7.12
C GLU A 342 -5.75 -2.38 -5.86
N MET A 343 -6.58 -2.73 -4.88
CA MET A 343 -6.63 -1.99 -3.61
C MET A 343 -5.34 -2.13 -2.79
N ALA A 344 -4.74 -3.32 -2.77
CA ALA A 344 -3.43 -3.54 -2.15
C ALA A 344 -2.33 -2.73 -2.86
N SER A 345 -2.36 -2.69 -4.20
CA SER A 345 -1.46 -1.87 -5.02
C SER A 345 -1.55 -0.37 -4.68
N ALA A 346 -2.78 0.14 -4.54
CA ALA A 346 -3.03 1.52 -4.12
C ALA A 346 -2.48 1.83 -2.72
N MET A 347 -2.64 0.90 -1.77
CA MET A 347 -2.07 1.06 -0.44
C MET A 347 -0.54 0.98 -0.45
N ALA A 348 0.04 0.12 -1.29
CA ALA A 348 1.49 0.02 -1.47
C ALA A 348 2.09 1.34 -1.94
N THR A 349 1.40 2.09 -2.80
CA THR A 349 1.82 3.44 -3.23
C THR A 349 1.92 4.40 -2.05
N LEU A 350 0.94 4.41 -1.14
CA LEU A 350 0.99 5.28 0.06
C LEU A 350 2.06 4.82 1.06
N ALA A 351 2.19 3.50 1.24
CA ALA A 351 3.21 2.90 2.09
C ALA A 351 4.64 3.22 1.61
N ASN A 352 4.82 3.35 0.29
CA ASN A 352 6.06 3.72 -0.38
C ASN A 352 6.14 5.23 -0.68
N GLU A 353 5.59 6.06 0.22
CA GLU A 353 5.73 7.51 0.21
C GLU A 353 5.25 8.20 -1.08
N GLY A 354 4.25 7.60 -1.75
CA GLY A 354 3.68 8.10 -2.99
C GLY A 354 4.34 7.57 -4.27
N THR A 355 5.32 6.66 -4.13
CA THR A 355 5.96 5.97 -5.25
C THR A 355 5.20 4.70 -5.61
N TYR A 356 4.58 4.69 -6.79
CA TYR A 356 3.94 3.51 -7.34
C TYR A 356 4.99 2.57 -7.94
N ILE A 357 4.90 1.28 -7.60
CA ILE A 357 5.61 0.20 -8.26
C ILE A 357 4.56 -0.80 -8.73
N GLU A 358 4.58 -1.15 -10.02
CA GLU A 358 3.64 -2.12 -10.55
C GLU A 358 3.77 -3.47 -9.82
N PRO A 359 2.67 -3.99 -9.23
CA PRO A 359 2.72 -5.27 -8.54
C PRO A 359 3.10 -6.41 -9.47
N LYS A 360 4.01 -7.27 -9.01
CA LYS A 360 4.55 -8.39 -9.77
C LYS A 360 4.46 -9.70 -9.00
N THR A 361 4.12 -10.75 -9.74
CA THR A 361 4.00 -12.13 -9.27
C THR A 361 5.10 -13.03 -9.83
N ILE A 362 5.71 -12.63 -10.96
CA ILE A 362 6.86 -13.29 -11.61
C ILE A 362 8.11 -12.44 -11.35
N SER A 363 9.16 -13.06 -10.80
CA SER A 363 10.48 -12.44 -10.57
C SER A 363 11.41 -12.60 -11.76
N LYS A 364 11.56 -13.83 -12.27
CA LYS A 364 12.32 -14.15 -13.50
C LYS A 364 11.78 -15.41 -14.18
N ILE A 365 12.07 -15.55 -15.47
CA ILE A 365 11.83 -16.78 -16.23
C ILE A 365 13.12 -17.19 -16.93
N THR A 366 13.46 -18.47 -16.85
CA THR A 366 14.54 -19.05 -17.64
C THR A 366 14.02 -20.10 -18.60
N ASP A 367 14.75 -20.33 -19.69
CA ASP A 367 14.52 -21.48 -20.57
C ASP A 367 15.10 -22.78 -19.96
N SER A 368 15.04 -23.86 -20.73
CA SER A 368 15.59 -25.18 -20.36
C SER A 368 17.10 -25.16 -20.11
N ASN A 369 17.82 -24.24 -20.77
CA ASN A 369 19.28 -24.06 -20.65
C ASN A 369 19.65 -23.08 -19.52
N LYS A 370 18.69 -22.72 -18.64
CA LYS A 370 18.84 -21.75 -17.54
C LYS A 370 19.15 -20.31 -18.00
N LYS A 371 19.03 -20.00 -19.30
CA LYS A 371 19.19 -18.64 -19.81
C LYS A 371 18.00 -17.79 -19.38
N ILE A 372 18.26 -16.59 -18.85
CA ILE A 372 17.19 -15.67 -18.44
C ILE A 372 16.54 -15.08 -19.69
N ILE A 373 15.26 -15.36 -19.89
CA ILE A 373 14.45 -14.80 -20.99
C ILE A 373 13.55 -13.66 -20.52
N PHE A 374 13.29 -13.57 -19.22
CA PHE A 374 12.52 -12.50 -18.62
C PHE A 374 13.02 -12.19 -17.21
N SER A 375 13.15 -10.91 -16.88
CA SER A 375 13.46 -10.44 -15.53
C SER A 375 12.60 -9.23 -15.19
N ASN A 376 11.94 -9.29 -14.03
CA ASN A 376 10.98 -8.27 -13.62
C ASN A 376 11.60 -7.30 -12.61
N LYS A 377 12.47 -6.41 -13.11
CA LYS A 377 13.07 -5.33 -12.31
C LYS A 377 11.99 -4.30 -11.92
N PRO A 378 11.93 -3.84 -10.66
CA PRO A 378 10.99 -2.79 -10.25
C PRO A 378 11.14 -1.54 -11.11
N ARG A 379 10.02 -0.91 -11.47
CA ARG A 379 9.97 0.38 -12.18
C ARG A 379 9.23 1.40 -11.32
N PRO A 380 9.91 2.04 -10.36
CA PRO A 380 9.27 3.00 -9.47
C PRO A 380 8.85 4.26 -10.24
N LYS A 381 7.68 4.79 -9.91
CA LYS A 381 7.16 6.04 -10.44
C LYS A 381 6.57 6.86 -9.30
N LEU A 382 7.16 8.03 -9.03
CA LEU A 382 6.57 8.98 -8.09
C LEU A 382 5.26 9.51 -8.67
N VAL A 383 4.14 9.21 -8.02
CA VAL A 383 2.79 9.58 -8.51
C VAL A 383 2.03 10.48 -7.56
N ILE A 384 2.40 10.45 -6.28
CA ILE A 384 1.91 11.32 -5.21
C ILE A 384 3.16 11.87 -4.51
N SER A 385 3.16 13.14 -4.10
CA SER A 385 4.34 13.68 -3.40
C SER A 385 4.49 13.06 -2.00
N PRO A 386 5.73 12.93 -1.47
CA PRO A 386 5.95 12.37 -0.13
C PRO A 386 5.24 13.15 0.98
N THR A 387 5.09 14.47 0.84
CA THR A 387 4.33 15.31 1.78
C THR A 387 2.84 14.96 1.78
N VAL A 388 2.25 14.71 0.61
CA VAL A 388 0.85 14.26 0.52
C VAL A 388 0.72 12.86 1.13
N ALA A 389 1.60 11.93 0.74
CA ALA A 389 1.56 10.54 1.23
C ALA A 389 1.71 10.45 2.76
N SER A 390 2.67 11.15 3.35
CA SER A 390 2.85 11.21 4.82
C SER A 390 1.67 11.87 5.54
N THR A 391 1.04 12.89 4.93
CA THR A 391 -0.17 13.53 5.47
C THR A 391 -1.36 12.58 5.49
N VAL A 392 -1.65 11.94 4.36
CA VAL A 392 -2.71 10.93 4.25
C VAL A 392 -2.45 9.79 5.23
N THR A 393 -1.22 9.27 5.28
CA THR A 393 -0.80 8.24 6.22
C THR A 393 -1.06 8.65 7.67
N SER A 394 -0.72 9.89 8.04
CA SER A 394 -0.93 10.39 9.41
C SER A 394 -2.40 10.43 9.82
N ILE A 395 -3.33 10.60 8.88
CA ILE A 395 -4.79 10.57 9.12
C ILE A 395 -5.28 9.12 9.20
N LEU A 396 -4.80 8.26 8.30
CA LEU A 396 -5.16 6.84 8.28
C LEU A 396 -4.60 6.05 9.47
N LYS A 397 -3.51 6.52 10.09
CA LYS A 397 -3.07 6.04 11.41
C LYS A 397 -4.15 6.29 12.47
N ASP A 398 -4.75 7.48 12.48
CA ASP A 398 -5.79 7.83 13.45
C ASP A 398 -7.07 7.00 13.29
N VAL A 399 -7.39 6.57 12.06
CA VAL A 399 -8.48 5.62 11.81
C VAL A 399 -8.25 4.33 12.59
N MET A 400 -7.00 3.85 12.67
CA MET A 400 -6.64 2.61 13.36
C MET A 400 -6.43 2.77 14.87
N THR A 401 -6.07 3.96 15.36
CA THR A 401 -5.84 4.18 16.80
C THR A 401 -7.10 4.63 17.52
N ARG A 402 -7.91 5.49 16.88
CA ARG A 402 -9.07 6.14 17.52
C ARG A 402 -10.33 6.18 16.65
N GLY A 403 -10.33 5.59 15.46
CA GLY A 403 -11.49 5.59 14.54
C GLY A 403 -12.09 4.22 14.27
N THR A 404 -12.70 4.07 13.08
CA THR A 404 -13.42 2.86 12.67
C THR A 404 -12.52 1.63 12.49
N GLY A 405 -11.21 1.80 12.40
CA GLY A 405 -10.23 0.74 12.14
C GLY A 405 -9.55 0.16 13.39
N ARG A 406 -10.01 0.48 14.60
CA ARG A 406 -9.38 0.02 15.87
C ARG A 406 -9.17 -1.50 15.93
N GLY A 407 -10.13 -2.28 15.42
CA GLY A 407 -10.05 -3.74 15.37
C GLY A 407 -8.90 -4.29 14.51
N ALA A 408 -8.31 -3.46 13.65
CA ALA A 408 -7.15 -3.83 12.84
C ALA A 408 -5.80 -3.45 13.47
N ASN A 409 -5.76 -2.88 14.68
CA ASN A 409 -4.50 -2.47 15.30
C ASN A 409 -3.61 -3.68 15.67
N ILE A 410 -2.36 -3.64 15.20
CA ILE A 410 -1.37 -4.72 15.31
C ILE A 410 -0.24 -4.40 16.31
N GLY A 411 -0.31 -3.28 17.05
CA GLY A 411 0.72 -2.92 18.05
C GLY A 411 2.06 -2.43 17.47
N ARG A 412 2.02 -1.94 16.22
CA ARG A 412 3.14 -1.28 15.52
C ARG A 412 2.60 -0.19 14.59
N PRO A 413 3.45 0.73 14.08
CA PRO A 413 3.02 1.74 13.12
C PRO A 413 2.30 1.12 11.93
N ALA A 414 0.99 1.41 11.82
CA ALA A 414 0.12 0.94 10.75
C ALA A 414 -0.91 2.04 10.42
N ALA A 415 -1.36 2.05 9.17
CA ALA A 415 -2.38 2.95 8.66
C ALA A 415 -3.39 2.16 7.82
N GLY A 416 -4.66 2.55 7.86
CA GLY A 416 -5.68 1.80 7.13
C GLY A 416 -7.05 2.45 7.11
N LYS A 417 -7.96 1.86 6.34
CA LYS A 417 -9.32 2.34 6.16
C LYS A 417 -10.31 1.19 6.06
N THR A 418 -11.39 1.28 6.82
CA THR A 418 -12.57 0.42 6.67
C THR A 418 -13.40 0.82 5.45
N GLY A 419 -13.95 -0.17 4.76
CA GLY A 419 -14.96 0.00 3.73
C GLY A 419 -16.16 -0.89 3.99
N THR A 420 -17.34 -0.30 3.97
CA THR A 420 -18.61 -1.03 4.00
C THR A 420 -19.43 -0.50 2.83
N ALA A 421 -19.79 -1.36 1.89
CA ALA A 421 -20.69 -0.99 0.80
C ALA A 421 -22.13 -0.88 1.33
N GLN A 422 -22.97 -0.15 0.60
CA GLN A 422 -24.40 -0.08 0.91
C GLN A 422 -25.01 -1.49 0.97
N SER A 423 -26.02 -1.66 1.84
CA SER A 423 -26.69 -2.94 2.08
C SER A 423 -25.80 -4.08 2.61
N TYR A 424 -24.58 -3.80 3.09
CA TYR A 424 -23.70 -4.78 3.76
C TYR A 424 -23.32 -6.01 2.91
N ARG A 425 -23.27 -5.84 1.59
CA ARG A 425 -22.96 -6.92 0.63
C ARG A 425 -21.47 -7.14 0.42
N ASP A 426 -20.69 -6.06 0.57
CA ASP A 426 -19.25 -6.06 0.46
C ASP A 426 -18.64 -5.32 1.66
N ALA A 427 -17.65 -5.97 2.30
CA ALA A 427 -16.91 -5.39 3.40
C ALA A 427 -15.41 -5.47 3.14
N TRP A 428 -14.69 -4.42 3.50
CA TRP A 428 -13.29 -4.23 3.16
C TRP A 428 -12.48 -3.71 4.35
N PHE A 429 -11.26 -4.17 4.45
CA PHE A 429 -10.21 -3.46 5.17
C PHE A 429 -8.99 -3.34 4.27
N ILE A 430 -8.54 -2.11 4.04
CA ILE A 430 -7.31 -1.81 3.30
C ILE A 430 -6.33 -1.15 4.26
N GLY A 431 -5.11 -1.65 4.33
CA GLY A 431 -4.15 -1.14 5.30
C GLY A 431 -2.72 -1.50 4.97
N TYR A 432 -1.79 -0.80 5.61
CA TYR A 432 -0.37 -0.95 5.35
C TYR A 432 0.48 -0.53 6.55
N THR A 433 1.70 -1.05 6.54
CA THR A 433 2.86 -0.57 7.29
C THR A 433 3.90 -0.08 6.28
N PRO A 434 5.02 0.55 6.69
CA PRO A 434 6.10 0.86 5.74
C PRO A 434 6.69 -0.38 5.03
N ASP A 435 6.45 -1.59 5.56
CA ASP A 435 7.07 -2.82 5.10
C ASP A 435 6.12 -3.75 4.34
N MET A 436 4.81 -3.49 4.38
CA MET A 436 3.80 -4.37 3.77
C MET A 436 2.45 -3.68 3.62
N ALA A 437 1.82 -3.83 2.45
CA ALA A 437 0.47 -3.33 2.16
C ALA A 437 -0.47 -4.50 1.83
N THR A 438 -1.63 -4.53 2.49
CA THR A 438 -2.58 -5.64 2.41
C THR A 438 -4.01 -5.13 2.27
N ALA A 439 -4.77 -5.73 1.36
CA ALA A 439 -6.20 -5.52 1.22
C ALA A 439 -6.96 -6.81 1.48
N VAL A 440 -8.04 -6.72 2.26
CA VAL A 440 -8.95 -7.82 2.57
C VAL A 440 -10.36 -7.43 2.16
N TRP A 441 -11.04 -8.34 1.46
CA TRP A 441 -12.46 -8.27 1.15
C TRP A 441 -13.19 -9.46 1.76
N VAL A 442 -14.42 -9.25 2.22
CA VAL A 442 -15.35 -10.29 2.67
C VAL A 442 -16.71 -10.06 2.01
N GLY A 443 -17.33 -11.12 1.50
CA GLY A 443 -18.64 -11.08 0.86
C GLY A 443 -19.04 -12.41 0.23
N HIS A 444 -20.26 -12.46 -0.33
CA HIS A 444 -20.73 -13.66 -1.04
C HIS A 444 -20.29 -13.63 -2.51
N PRO A 445 -19.58 -14.66 -2.99
CA PRO A 445 -18.97 -14.64 -4.32
C PRO A 445 -20.01 -14.70 -5.45
N HIS A 446 -21.11 -15.43 -5.25
CA HIS A 446 -22.08 -15.77 -6.31
C HIS A 446 -23.41 -15.03 -6.23
N ALA A 447 -23.61 -14.18 -5.21
CA ALA A 447 -24.85 -13.45 -5.02
C ALA A 447 -24.63 -12.16 -4.23
N GLN A 448 -25.52 -11.21 -4.43
CA GLN A 448 -25.53 -9.91 -3.75
C GLN A 448 -26.26 -10.01 -2.40
N VAL A 449 -25.77 -10.91 -1.53
CA VAL A 449 -26.39 -11.22 -0.24
C VAL A 449 -25.87 -10.27 0.83
N ALA A 450 -26.79 -9.68 1.59
CA ALA A 450 -26.46 -8.81 2.72
C ALA A 450 -25.93 -9.65 3.90
N MET A 451 -24.77 -9.27 4.43
CA MET A 451 -24.14 -9.96 5.56
C MET A 451 -24.59 -9.36 6.90
N LEU A 452 -25.89 -9.49 7.22
CA LEU A 452 -26.52 -8.85 8.38
C LEU A 452 -26.25 -9.57 9.70
N SER A 453 -26.06 -10.90 9.67
CA SER A 453 -25.76 -11.72 10.85
C SER A 453 -24.81 -12.86 10.48
N VAL A 454 -23.51 -12.57 10.47
CA VAL A 454 -22.44 -13.57 10.35
C VAL A 454 -21.84 -13.72 11.74
N HIS A 455 -21.98 -14.91 12.32
CA HIS A 455 -21.63 -15.20 13.73
C HIS A 455 -22.32 -14.22 14.70
N GLY A 456 -23.61 -13.91 14.49
CA GLY A 456 -24.39 -13.03 15.37
C GLY A 456 -24.07 -11.54 15.26
N ARG A 457 -23.29 -11.11 14.25
CA ARG A 457 -22.95 -9.69 14.04
C ARG A 457 -23.04 -9.27 12.58
N ARG A 458 -23.33 -7.99 12.37
CA ARG A 458 -23.31 -7.37 11.05
C ARG A 458 -21.88 -7.24 10.52
N VAL A 459 -21.66 -7.62 9.26
CA VAL A 459 -20.33 -7.53 8.65
C VAL A 459 -20.10 -6.11 8.12
N THR A 460 -19.04 -5.48 8.62
CA THR A 460 -18.59 -4.15 8.20
C THR A 460 -17.09 -4.20 7.96
N GLY A 461 -16.51 -3.17 7.35
CA GLY A 461 -15.06 -3.10 7.18
C GLY A 461 -14.26 -3.17 8.49
N GLY A 462 -14.86 -2.81 9.63
CA GLY A 462 -14.24 -2.88 10.95
C GLY A 462 -14.40 -4.21 11.69
N SER A 463 -15.16 -5.16 11.14
CA SER A 463 -15.36 -6.49 11.74
C SER A 463 -14.46 -7.56 11.10
N PHE A 464 -15.02 -8.53 10.38
CA PHE A 464 -14.26 -9.67 9.83
C PHE A 464 -13.09 -9.27 8.93
N PRO A 465 -13.22 -8.31 7.98
CA PRO A 465 -12.07 -7.87 7.16
C PRO A 465 -10.90 -7.32 8.00
N ALA A 466 -11.20 -6.51 9.02
CA ALA A 466 -10.20 -5.95 9.92
C ALA A 466 -9.54 -7.03 10.78
N SER A 467 -10.31 -8.02 11.27
CA SER A 467 -9.77 -9.14 12.04
C SER A 467 -8.85 -10.04 11.22
N ILE A 468 -9.25 -10.38 9.99
CA ILE A 468 -8.42 -11.15 9.04
C ILE A 468 -7.13 -10.39 8.74
N TRP A 469 -7.23 -9.09 8.44
CA TRP A 469 -6.06 -8.23 8.21
C TRP A 469 -5.14 -8.21 9.42
N ARG A 470 -5.68 -8.05 10.64
CA ARG A 470 -4.90 -8.02 11.88
C ARG A 470 -4.17 -9.32 12.13
N GLN A 471 -4.85 -10.45 12.02
CA GLN A 471 -4.25 -11.77 12.23
C GLN A 471 -3.12 -12.00 11.23
N TYR A 472 -3.40 -11.84 9.94
CA TYR A 472 -2.40 -11.98 8.89
C TYR A 472 -1.19 -11.06 9.08
N MET A 473 -1.42 -9.77 9.29
CA MET A 473 -0.33 -8.78 9.38
C MET A 473 0.52 -8.94 10.64
N LYS A 474 -0.04 -9.42 11.76
CA LYS A 474 0.73 -9.76 12.95
C LYS A 474 1.73 -10.88 12.65
N GLU A 475 1.27 -11.96 12.05
CA GLU A 475 2.09 -13.13 11.76
C GLU A 475 3.10 -12.83 10.64
N ALA A 476 2.65 -12.20 9.55
CA ALA A 476 3.48 -11.91 8.38
C ALA A 476 4.61 -10.91 8.66
N LEU A 477 4.46 -10.06 9.69
CA LEU A 477 5.45 -9.07 10.13
C LEU A 477 6.15 -9.42 11.45
N ALA A 478 5.90 -10.61 12.03
CA ALA A 478 6.45 -10.99 13.33
C ALA A 478 7.99 -10.91 13.36
N LYS A 479 8.64 -11.25 12.24
CA LYS A 479 10.11 -11.20 12.07
C LYS A 479 10.61 -9.93 11.38
N THR A 480 9.74 -8.94 11.14
CA THR A 480 10.10 -7.70 10.45
C THR A 480 10.26 -6.56 11.46
N PRO A 481 11.38 -5.82 11.49
CA PRO A 481 11.56 -4.66 12.35
C PRO A 481 10.42 -3.65 12.24
N LYS A 482 10.07 -2.96 13.35
CA LYS A 482 8.97 -1.98 13.39
C LYS A 482 9.37 -0.65 12.73
N SER A 483 9.43 -0.62 11.40
CA SER A 483 9.71 0.60 10.64
C SER A 483 8.73 1.72 10.98
N LYS A 484 9.23 2.96 11.00
CA LYS A 484 8.43 4.17 11.24
C LYS A 484 7.97 4.75 9.91
N PHE A 485 6.78 5.35 9.90
CA PHE A 485 6.36 6.19 8.79
C PHE A 485 7.11 7.53 8.81
N PRO A 486 7.29 8.17 7.63
CA PRO A 486 7.79 9.53 7.57
C PRO A 486 6.94 10.50 8.40
N TYR A 487 7.59 11.53 8.95
CA TYR A 487 6.91 12.59 9.68
C TYR A 487 6.02 13.41 8.73
N SER A 488 4.83 13.79 9.22
CA SER A 488 3.99 14.78 8.57
C SER A 488 3.90 16.01 9.46
N LYS A 489 4.04 17.21 8.87
CA LYS A 489 3.77 18.50 9.56
C LYS A 489 2.34 18.61 10.09
N TYR A 490 1.44 17.75 9.62
CA TYR A 490 0.05 17.65 10.06
C TYR A 490 -0.18 16.54 11.10
N ALA A 491 0.87 15.87 11.60
CA ALA A 491 0.76 14.86 12.64
C ALA A 491 0.41 15.49 14.00
N SER A 492 -0.69 15.02 14.61
CA SER A 492 -0.98 15.14 16.05
C SER A 492 -0.87 16.54 16.66
N ARG A 493 -1.40 17.54 15.94
CA ARG A 493 -1.46 18.94 16.40
C ARG A 493 -2.89 19.43 16.26
N GLU A 494 -3.85 18.73 16.85
CA GLU A 494 -5.24 19.19 16.88
C GLU A 494 -5.53 19.79 18.26
N ARG A 495 -6.05 21.03 18.29
CA ARG A 495 -6.70 21.57 19.49
C ARG A 495 -8.16 21.86 19.15
N THR A 496 -9.07 21.43 20.00
CA THR A 496 -10.49 21.80 19.90
C THR A 496 -10.69 23.09 20.67
N VAL A 497 -11.34 24.07 20.04
CA VAL A 497 -11.73 25.33 20.65
C VAL A 497 -13.24 25.50 20.48
N GLN A 498 -13.90 26.17 21.42
CA GLN A 498 -15.28 26.61 21.22
C GLN A 498 -15.27 27.91 20.41
N ILE A 499 -16.23 28.05 19.49
CA ILE A 499 -16.43 29.22 18.63
C ILE A 499 -17.78 29.84 18.98
N CYS A 500 -17.84 31.16 19.05
CA CYS A 500 -19.10 31.86 19.29
C CYS A 500 -19.97 31.88 18.02
N ASN A 501 -21.23 31.43 18.13
CA ASN A 501 -22.16 31.26 17.00
C ASN A 501 -22.42 32.56 16.21
N GLY A 502 -22.44 33.73 16.87
CA GLY A 502 -22.68 35.00 16.17
C GLY A 502 -21.42 35.68 15.62
N THR A 503 -20.25 35.05 15.72
CA THR A 503 -19.01 35.60 15.16
C THR A 503 -18.55 34.84 13.92
N THR A 504 -17.83 35.51 13.03
CA THR A 504 -17.11 34.90 11.91
C THR A 504 -15.83 34.19 12.41
N ASP A 505 -16.00 33.04 13.07
CA ASP A 505 -14.91 32.17 13.53
C ASP A 505 -14.05 32.69 14.71
N MET A 506 -14.63 33.42 15.66
CA MET A 506 -13.91 33.83 16.88
C MET A 506 -14.07 32.81 18.02
N GLN A 507 -12.98 32.58 18.75
CA GLN A 507 -12.95 31.67 19.90
C GLN A 507 -13.88 32.19 20.99
N ALA A 508 -14.85 31.37 21.41
CA ALA A 508 -15.77 31.68 22.50
C ALA A 508 -15.02 31.94 23.81
N CYS A 509 -15.64 32.74 24.68
CA CYS A 509 -15.16 33.08 26.01
C CYS A 509 -16.20 32.70 27.08
N ASN A 510 -15.86 32.93 28.34
CA ASN A 510 -16.73 32.75 29.50
C ASN A 510 -18.05 33.56 29.42
N ALA A 511 -18.06 34.72 28.77
CA ALA A 511 -19.25 35.55 28.59
C ALA A 511 -20.19 35.07 27.45
N CYS A 512 -19.83 34.02 26.70
CA CYS A 512 -20.73 33.46 25.68
C CYS A 512 -21.84 32.62 26.36
N PRO A 513 -23.13 32.88 26.08
CA PRO A 513 -24.24 32.13 26.68
C PRO A 513 -24.15 30.60 26.47
N PRO A 514 -24.59 29.77 27.41
CA PRO A 514 -24.69 28.32 27.22
C PRO A 514 -25.49 27.97 25.95
N GLY A 515 -24.96 27.08 25.12
CA GLY A 515 -25.59 26.70 23.84
C GLY A 515 -25.33 27.66 22.66
N SER A 516 -24.71 28.82 22.89
CA SER A 516 -24.35 29.80 21.84
C SER A 516 -22.97 29.56 21.19
N THR A 517 -22.40 28.38 21.40
CA THR A 517 -21.06 28.04 20.91
C THR A 517 -21.05 26.71 20.16
N TYR A 518 -20.13 26.56 19.21
CA TYR A 518 -19.85 25.28 18.56
C TYR A 518 -18.38 24.91 18.61
N SER A 519 -18.08 23.62 18.65
CA SER A 519 -16.71 23.13 18.69
C SER A 519 -16.05 23.16 17.30
N LYS A 520 -14.85 23.74 17.21
CA LYS A 520 -14.01 23.74 16.01
C LYS A 520 -12.61 23.20 16.35
N THR A 521 -12.16 22.21 15.59
CA THR A 521 -10.81 21.64 15.75
C THR A 521 -9.82 22.30 14.78
N LEU A 522 -8.68 22.77 15.30
CA LEU A 522 -7.67 23.55 14.57
C LEU A 522 -6.27 22.92 14.66
N HIS A 523 -5.35 23.35 13.79
CA HIS A 523 -3.93 23.04 13.94
C HIS A 523 -3.33 23.78 15.13
N SER A 524 -2.77 23.06 16.10
CA SER A 524 -2.32 23.61 17.38
C SER A 524 -1.22 24.65 17.25
N SER A 525 -0.40 24.62 16.18
CA SER A 525 0.77 25.50 16.04
C SER A 525 0.60 26.66 15.05
N LYS A 526 -0.54 26.84 14.38
CA LYS A 526 -0.68 27.87 13.32
C LYS A 526 -1.93 28.73 13.37
N THR A 527 -2.97 28.37 14.12
CA THR A 527 -4.22 29.13 14.14
C THR A 527 -4.49 29.68 15.52
N VAL A 528 -4.16 30.95 15.73
CA VAL A 528 -4.66 31.75 16.85
C VAL A 528 -5.94 32.42 16.35
N LEU A 529 -7.10 31.98 16.85
CA LEU A 529 -8.35 32.69 16.59
C LEU A 529 -8.43 33.91 17.49
N ARG A 530 -9.00 35.00 16.98
CA ARG A 530 -9.40 36.12 17.83
C ARG A 530 -10.47 35.63 18.80
N GLN A 531 -10.45 36.11 20.04
CA GLN A 531 -11.50 35.84 21.02
C GLN A 531 -12.77 36.59 20.60
N CYS A 532 -13.92 36.05 20.98
CA CYS A 532 -15.23 36.67 20.73
C CYS A 532 -15.18 38.14 21.18
N ASN A 533 -15.67 39.04 20.31
CA ASN A 533 -15.75 40.47 20.56
C ASN A 533 -17.21 40.97 20.67
N MET A 534 -18.19 40.07 20.61
CA MET A 534 -19.61 40.41 20.74
C MET A 534 -20.12 40.34 22.18
N HIS A 535 -19.42 39.62 23.04
CA HIS A 535 -19.73 39.51 24.46
C HIS A 535 -18.63 40.24 25.24
N GLU A 536 -18.95 40.75 26.43
CA GLU A 536 -17.99 41.36 27.36
C GLU A 536 -17.07 40.28 27.95
N CYS A 537 -16.23 39.72 27.08
CA CYS A 537 -15.25 38.74 27.45
C CYS A 537 -14.16 39.42 28.29
N GLU A 538 -14.16 39.17 29.60
CA GLU A 538 -13.07 39.61 30.47
C GLU A 538 -11.73 39.11 29.93
N GLU A 539 -10.74 40.00 29.80
CA GLU A 539 -9.40 39.63 29.38
C GLU A 539 -8.65 38.95 30.54
N GLU A 540 -8.65 37.62 30.57
CA GLU A 540 -7.84 36.88 31.54
C GLU A 540 -6.34 37.16 31.33
N THR A 541 -5.72 37.83 32.30
CA THR A 541 -4.27 37.96 32.37
C THR A 541 -3.68 36.77 33.11
N SER A 542 -2.72 36.07 32.49
CA SER A 542 -2.03 34.96 33.13
C SER A 542 -0.72 35.44 33.75
N LYS A 543 -0.47 35.06 35.01
CA LYS A 543 0.78 35.36 35.72
C LYS A 543 1.82 34.29 35.38
N VAL A 544 2.96 34.68 34.82
CA VAL A 544 4.02 33.75 34.43
C VAL A 544 4.64 33.09 35.67
N PRO A 545 4.65 31.76 35.80
CA PRO A 545 5.31 31.09 36.92
C PRO A 545 6.83 31.35 36.97
N LYS A 546 7.37 31.57 38.17
CA LYS A 546 8.83 31.60 38.40
C LYS A 546 9.39 30.18 38.34
N VAL A 547 10.34 29.96 37.44
CA VAL A 547 10.99 28.66 37.15
C VAL A 547 12.51 28.71 37.10
N VAL A 548 13.14 29.90 37.21
CA VAL A 548 14.61 30.01 37.37
C VAL A 548 15.07 29.20 38.57
N GLY A 549 16.13 28.40 38.39
CA GLY A 549 16.68 27.49 39.39
C GLY A 549 16.06 26.09 39.40
N LEU A 550 14.92 25.87 38.74
CA LEU A 550 14.35 24.52 38.61
C LEU A 550 15.08 23.70 37.55
N SER A 551 14.97 22.37 37.64
CA SER A 551 15.33 21.50 36.52
C SER A 551 14.44 21.78 35.31
N ALA A 552 14.97 21.65 34.10
CA ALA A 552 14.24 21.88 32.86
C ALA A 552 12.94 21.05 32.78
N LYS A 553 12.95 19.83 33.32
CA LYS A 553 11.78 18.96 33.41
C LYS A 553 10.70 19.54 34.34
N SER A 554 11.08 20.04 35.52
CA SER A 554 10.16 20.66 36.47
C SER A 554 9.65 22.02 35.99
N ALA A 555 10.52 22.84 35.38
CA ALA A 555 10.16 24.11 34.79
C ALA A 555 9.10 23.94 33.67
N VAL A 556 9.32 23.01 32.74
CA VAL A 556 8.37 22.72 31.66
C VAL A 556 7.03 22.25 32.20
N ARG A 557 7.01 21.35 33.21
CA ARG A 557 5.76 20.91 33.84
C ARG A 557 5.00 22.07 34.47
N LYS A 558 5.69 22.93 35.23
CA LYS A 558 5.08 24.07 35.93
C LYS A 558 4.53 25.12 34.96
N LEU A 559 5.24 25.40 33.88
CA LEU A 559 4.79 26.34 32.84
C LEU A 559 3.64 25.79 32.00
N ASN A 560 3.71 24.51 31.59
CA ASN A 560 2.62 23.86 30.85
C ASN A 560 1.33 23.77 31.68
N ALA A 561 1.44 23.47 32.98
CA ALA A 561 0.29 23.43 33.89
C ALA A 561 -0.38 24.80 34.04
N ALA A 562 0.39 25.88 33.91
CA ALA A 562 -0.10 27.26 33.89
C ALA A 562 -0.49 27.75 32.48
N GLY A 563 -0.57 26.86 31.48
CA GLY A 563 -1.03 27.19 30.13
C GLY A 563 0.00 27.81 29.18
N PHE A 564 1.29 27.83 29.55
CA PHE A 564 2.38 28.35 28.72
C PHE A 564 3.08 27.26 27.91
N GLU A 565 3.30 27.52 26.63
CA GLU A 565 4.27 26.82 25.78
C GLU A 565 5.71 27.22 26.16
N VAL A 566 6.64 26.27 26.09
CA VAL A 566 8.02 26.48 26.55
C VAL A 566 9.00 26.28 25.42
N VAL A 567 9.80 27.31 25.13
CA VAL A 567 10.95 27.22 24.24
C VAL A 567 12.21 27.10 25.08
N LYS A 568 13.01 26.07 24.83
CA LYS A 568 14.28 25.84 25.53
C LYS A 568 15.44 26.33 24.67
N LYS A 569 16.29 27.19 25.21
CA LYS A 569 17.60 27.56 24.64
C LYS A 569 18.68 27.06 25.59
N ARG A 570 19.81 26.60 25.07
CA ARG A 570 20.95 26.21 25.91
C ARG A 570 21.91 27.40 26.07
N LYS A 571 22.57 27.48 27.22
CA LYS A 571 23.60 28.46 27.53
C LYS A 571 24.66 27.80 28.40
N ASP A 572 25.92 28.02 28.06
CA ASP A 572 27.06 27.50 28.82
C ASP A 572 27.03 28.04 30.25
N SER A 573 27.31 27.15 31.20
CA SER A 573 27.28 27.50 32.62
C SER A 573 28.06 26.49 33.46
N SER A 574 28.68 26.99 34.53
CA SER A 574 29.26 26.18 35.60
C SER A 574 28.21 25.47 36.47
N ARG A 575 26.91 25.76 36.30
CA ARG A 575 25.84 25.06 37.03
C ARG A 575 25.61 23.64 36.49
N PRO A 576 25.08 22.70 37.31
CA PRO A 576 24.68 21.37 36.85
C PRO A 576 23.82 21.43 35.59
N THR A 577 23.97 20.46 34.68
CA THR A 577 23.28 20.49 33.38
C THR A 577 21.75 20.43 33.52
N ASN A 578 21.05 21.07 32.59
CA ASN A 578 19.58 21.13 32.53
C ASN A 578 18.90 21.87 33.70
N ILE A 579 19.57 22.86 34.30
CA ILE A 579 18.97 23.82 35.25
C ILE A 579 18.59 25.10 34.50
N VAL A 580 17.42 25.67 34.81
CA VAL A 580 16.99 26.96 34.22
C VAL A 580 17.82 28.10 34.80
N LEU A 581 18.61 28.76 33.95
CA LEU A 581 19.44 29.91 34.28
C LEU A 581 18.65 31.22 34.26
N SER A 582 17.79 31.37 33.25
CA SER A 582 16.92 32.53 33.11
C SER A 582 15.66 32.16 32.33
N GLN A 583 14.63 32.99 32.47
CA GLN A 583 13.37 32.85 31.76
C GLN A 583 12.96 34.21 31.17
N SER A 584 12.23 34.20 30.06
CA SER A 584 11.59 35.38 29.49
C SER A 584 10.19 35.02 28.98
N PRO A 585 9.12 35.71 29.40
CA PRO A 585 9.10 36.81 30.39
C PRO A 585 9.48 36.38 31.81
N ALA A 586 9.82 37.36 32.66
CA ALA A 586 10.23 37.11 34.04
C ALA A 586 9.12 36.45 34.87
N GLY A 587 9.50 35.70 35.90
CA GLY A 587 8.54 35.10 36.82
C GLY A 587 7.74 36.19 37.53
N GLY A 588 6.42 36.07 37.53
CA GLY A 588 5.49 37.04 38.12
C GLY A 588 4.95 38.07 37.14
N THR A 589 5.51 38.18 35.92
CA THR A 589 4.97 39.09 34.89
C THR A 589 3.54 38.68 34.53
N LYS A 590 2.61 39.64 34.58
CA LYS A 590 1.28 39.48 34.01
C LYS A 590 1.40 39.68 32.51
N VAL A 591 1.12 38.64 31.73
CA VAL A 591 1.23 38.73 30.28
C VAL A 591 -0.15 38.70 29.64
N LYS A 592 -0.36 39.66 28.74
CA LYS A 592 -1.50 39.66 27.81
C LYS A 592 -1.10 38.77 26.64
N ARG A 593 -1.80 37.64 26.45
CA ARG A 593 -1.75 36.81 25.22
C ARG A 593 -0.41 36.16 24.85
N ILE A 594 0.68 36.32 25.62
CA ILE A 594 1.94 35.59 25.37
C ILE A 594 1.76 34.13 25.83
N ARG A 595 1.73 33.21 24.86
CA ARG A 595 1.70 31.77 25.15
C ARG A 595 3.09 31.17 25.32
N THR A 596 4.18 31.89 25.01
CA THR A 596 5.53 31.30 25.02
C THR A 596 6.42 31.87 26.11
N VAL A 597 6.98 31.01 26.94
CA VAL A 597 8.07 31.34 27.86
C VAL A 597 9.35 30.69 27.33
N VAL A 598 10.36 31.51 27.05
CA VAL A 598 11.70 31.03 26.70
C VAL A 598 12.47 30.78 27.99
N ILE A 599 12.98 29.57 28.18
CA ILE A 599 13.89 29.23 29.28
C ILE A 599 15.30 28.95 28.72
N TYR A 600 16.30 29.57 29.33
CA TYR A 600 17.71 29.28 29.06
C TYR A 600 18.17 28.24 30.06
N ILE A 601 18.61 27.07 29.58
CA ILE A 601 19.04 25.95 30.41
C ILE A 601 20.55 25.79 30.37
N SER A 602 21.16 25.46 31.50
CA SER A 602 22.59 25.18 31.61
C SER A 602 22.98 23.98 30.76
N GLN A 603 24.06 24.14 30.01
CA GLN A 603 24.83 23.05 29.43
C GLN A 603 26.26 23.11 29.98
N LYS A 604 26.94 21.97 29.99
CA LYS A 604 28.28 21.83 30.55
C LYS A 604 29.24 22.64 29.68
N ILE A 605 30.13 23.41 30.30
CA ILE A 605 31.28 23.98 29.62
C ILE A 605 32.21 22.81 29.30
N GLU A 606 32.41 22.51 28.01
CA GLU A 606 33.35 21.49 27.58
C GLU A 606 34.76 22.05 27.77
N THR A 607 35.47 21.44 28.72
CA THR A 607 36.88 21.70 28.99
C THR A 607 37.66 20.52 28.46
N THR A 608 38.82 20.79 27.87
CA THR A 608 39.76 19.77 27.40
C THR A 608 41.13 20.03 27.99
N THR A 609 41.96 19.00 28.02
CA THR A 609 43.31 19.08 28.57
C THR A 609 44.18 19.90 27.63
N VAL A 610 44.81 20.95 28.14
CA VAL A 610 45.78 21.77 27.39
C VAL A 610 47.03 20.93 27.12
N PRO A 611 47.44 20.71 25.87
CA PRO A 611 48.68 20.00 25.55
C PRO A 611 49.90 20.72 26.12
N SER A 612 50.92 19.96 26.51
CA SER A 612 52.24 20.52 26.83
C SER A 612 53.01 20.73 25.53
N VAL A 613 53.36 21.97 25.23
CA VAL A 613 54.07 22.41 24.01
C VAL A 613 55.37 23.15 24.34
N VAL A 614 55.73 23.29 25.61
CA VAL A 614 57.04 23.79 26.03
C VAL A 614 58.13 22.87 25.48
N GLY A 615 59.16 23.45 24.86
CA GLY A 615 60.23 22.71 24.18
C GLY A 615 59.95 22.36 22.71
N GLN A 616 58.73 22.61 22.20
CA GLN A 616 58.44 22.48 20.76
C GLN A 616 58.83 23.75 19.99
N SER A 617 59.03 23.61 18.68
CA SER A 617 59.11 24.77 17.78
C SER A 617 57.79 25.53 17.75
N GLU A 618 57.82 26.84 17.47
CA GLU A 618 56.60 27.67 17.36
C GLU A 618 55.54 27.05 16.43
N SER A 619 55.97 26.54 15.26
CA SER A 619 55.08 25.91 14.29
C SER A 619 54.44 24.61 14.80
N GLU A 620 55.21 23.81 15.53
CA GLU A 620 54.74 22.53 16.09
C GLU A 620 53.79 22.76 17.26
N ALA A 621 54.10 23.74 18.12
CA ALA A 621 53.23 24.16 19.22
C ALA A 621 51.89 24.70 18.71
N ALA A 622 51.90 25.54 17.68
CA ALA A 622 50.68 26.05 17.05
C ALA A 622 49.82 24.91 16.46
N SER A 623 50.44 23.93 15.79
CA SER A 623 49.74 22.77 15.23
C SER A 623 49.16 21.85 16.31
N THR A 624 49.92 21.59 17.37
CA THR A 624 49.51 20.76 18.51
C THR A 624 48.32 21.39 19.24
N LEU A 625 48.39 22.69 19.53
CA LEU A 625 47.30 23.44 20.18
C LEU A 625 46.06 23.48 19.29
N SER A 626 46.19 23.78 18.00
CA SER A 626 45.05 23.83 17.08
C SER A 626 44.36 22.47 16.94
N SER A 627 45.13 21.37 16.93
CA SER A 627 44.61 20.01 16.82
C SER A 627 43.90 19.56 18.10
N ALA A 628 44.28 20.12 19.26
CA ALA A 628 43.60 19.94 20.54
C ALA A 628 42.44 20.94 20.77
N GLY A 629 42.13 21.78 19.78
CA GLY A 629 41.01 22.72 19.84
C GLY A 629 41.33 24.05 20.53
N PHE A 630 42.59 24.46 20.65
CA PHE A 630 43.01 25.73 21.24
C PHE A 630 43.55 26.72 20.21
N LYS A 631 43.51 28.02 20.55
CA LYS A 631 44.18 29.08 19.78
C LYS A 631 45.49 29.46 20.45
N ALA A 632 46.56 29.66 19.69
CA ALA A 632 47.82 30.13 20.23
C ALA A 632 47.96 31.65 20.04
N THR A 633 48.49 32.34 21.05
CA THR A 633 49.03 33.70 20.90
C THR A 633 50.49 33.69 21.31
N VAL A 634 51.37 34.18 20.45
CA VAL A 634 52.83 34.10 20.64
C VAL A 634 53.38 35.47 21.04
N SER A 635 54.31 35.44 21.98
CA SER A 635 55.17 36.57 22.36
C SER A 635 56.61 36.09 22.40
N TYR A 636 57.56 37.00 22.16
CA TYR A 636 58.98 36.65 22.07
C TYR A 636 59.76 37.19 23.27
N GLN A 637 60.73 36.41 23.74
CA GLN A 637 61.64 36.77 24.81
C GLN A 637 63.07 36.39 24.42
N SER A 638 64.04 37.30 24.64
CA SER A 638 65.45 37.03 24.33
C SER A 638 65.94 35.81 25.12
N ASN A 639 66.36 34.80 24.38
CA ASN A 639 66.93 33.55 24.88
C ASN A 639 67.80 32.94 23.75
N PRO A 640 69.08 33.31 23.70
CA PRO A 640 70.00 32.87 22.65
C PRO A 640 70.18 31.35 22.57
N ASP A 641 69.94 30.64 23.69
CA ASP A 641 70.10 29.18 23.78
C ASP A 641 68.91 28.40 23.19
N GLN A 642 67.76 29.04 22.97
CA GLN A 642 66.50 28.39 22.56
C GLN A 642 65.70 29.21 21.52
N VAL A 643 66.37 29.75 20.50
CA VAL A 643 65.74 30.54 19.44
C VAL A 643 64.69 29.71 18.68
N GLY A 644 63.46 30.23 18.58
CA GLY A 644 62.33 29.60 17.89
C GLY A 644 61.62 28.50 18.68
N ILE A 645 62.04 28.25 19.92
CA ILE A 645 61.47 27.22 20.81
C ILE A 645 60.57 27.86 21.88
N VAL A 646 59.46 27.21 22.20
CA VAL A 646 58.53 27.65 23.25
C VAL A 646 59.19 27.45 24.63
N ILE A 647 59.48 28.55 25.30
CA ILE A 647 60.09 28.61 26.64
C ILE A 647 59.02 28.40 27.72
N SER A 648 57.83 28.97 27.52
CA SER A 648 56.72 28.78 28.46
C SER A 648 55.37 28.90 27.77
N GLN A 649 54.34 28.35 28.43
CA GLN A 649 52.96 28.42 27.98
C GLN A 649 52.03 28.75 29.15
N SER A 650 50.89 29.38 28.86
CA SER A 650 49.80 29.60 29.82
C SER A 650 48.44 29.49 29.12
N PRO A 651 47.51 28.63 29.59
CA PRO A 651 47.62 27.73 30.74
C PRO A 651 48.69 26.64 30.60
N ALA A 652 49.16 26.13 31.74
CA ALA A 652 50.19 25.09 31.78
C ALA A 652 49.72 23.78 31.12
N GLY A 653 50.65 23.03 30.53
CA GLY A 653 50.36 21.71 29.97
C GLY A 653 49.78 20.78 31.02
N GLY A 654 48.70 20.06 30.67
CA GLY A 654 47.95 19.19 31.58
C GLY A 654 46.80 19.87 32.34
N SER A 655 46.69 21.20 32.30
CA SER A 655 45.55 21.92 32.88
C SER A 655 44.26 21.73 32.06
N GLN A 656 43.10 22.00 32.66
CA GLN A 656 41.81 22.01 31.97
C GLN A 656 41.46 23.43 31.54
N ALA A 657 41.18 23.63 30.26
CA ALA A 657 40.74 24.92 29.73
C ALA A 657 39.57 24.73 28.74
N GLU A 658 38.79 25.79 28.52
CA GLU A 658 37.64 25.75 27.61
C GLU A 658 38.11 25.48 26.18
N GLU A 659 37.39 24.62 25.45
CA GLU A 659 37.68 24.40 24.04
C GLU A 659 37.53 25.73 23.26
N ASN A 660 38.47 26.03 22.36
CA ASN A 660 38.68 27.30 21.64
C ASN A 660 39.23 28.47 22.46
N SER A 661 39.62 28.25 23.72
CA SER A 661 40.35 29.26 24.51
C SER A 661 41.78 29.48 24.00
N ILE A 662 42.40 30.57 24.45
CA ILE A 662 43.74 31.00 24.04
C ILE A 662 44.78 30.42 24.99
N VAL A 663 45.82 29.79 24.41
CA VAL A 663 47.06 29.44 25.09
C VAL A 663 48.12 30.45 24.65
N SER A 664 48.61 31.23 25.61
CA SER A 664 49.71 32.18 25.41
C SER A 664 51.04 31.45 25.45
N LEU A 665 51.89 31.69 24.45
CA LEU A 665 53.22 31.10 24.30
C LEU A 665 54.28 32.19 24.41
N ILE A 666 55.37 31.89 25.11
CA ILE A 666 56.60 32.67 25.07
C ILE A 666 57.63 31.86 24.27
N VAL A 667 58.13 32.42 23.17
CA VAL A 667 59.08 31.78 22.26
C VAL A 667 60.42 32.49 22.35
N GLY A 668 61.52 31.74 22.39
CA GLY A 668 62.87 32.30 22.41
C GLY A 668 63.19 33.08 21.14
N SER A 669 63.69 34.29 21.29
CA SER A 669 64.29 35.08 20.20
C SER A 669 65.78 35.26 20.42
N GLN A 670 66.49 35.67 19.37
CA GLN A 670 67.88 36.10 19.47
C GLN A 670 68.06 37.21 20.51
#